data_AF-A0A8H3BQ47-F1
#
_entry.id   AF-A0A8H3BQ47-F1
#
_cell.length_a   1.000
_cell.length_b   1.000
_cell.length_c   1.000
_cell.angle_alpha   90.00
_cell.angle_beta   90.00
_cell.angle_gamma   90.00
#
_symmetry.space_group_name_H-M   'P 1'
#
loop_
_entity.id
_entity.type
_entity.pdbx_description
1 polymer ?
#
loop_
_entity_poly.entity_id
_entity_poly.type
_entity_poly.pdbx_seq_one_letter_code
_entity_poly.pdbx_strand_id
1 'polypeptide(L)'
;PIKLVLAMNDVRYKPPALNIVVVTGGNGFIGSHVAKHYFDLGYHVRVIDIVPFSKHDDIPFYTERSIGDLCDLHFCENAFRGAQIVFHFGAVMGGMGVIHPDNDSIIYRANHTITQNVLNAASLSGVQSFFYASSACVYPTSLQADQGSCDVSLRESDAYPPSGPQPQHLYGLEKLNSEHIVLQFANRMSVRIGRFHNVYGPRGSWNDGHEKVPAAFIRKALAAKRLVDLGERPKFEIWGDGAQRRSFLYIDDAVRAIALMMDAEGHVPPLNIGSDLALSVNELAEISLSLVGLEPSDVEFVREERPVGVASRNSNNDLVSTVISWKPRITHRDGLGRTLKWIETQVDLGAPSDPDHIIQYLQSLTSSRMVDLEKDHLIKFALLLPITSRPDPEACIRNLDVFARSLETTSWRDRNQICSIRFEPYIYLAIDDDDDYLLPSPGNSDGPAESILRSHGFSKIFTAISRRQKGHVCALWRDTARLAYEHTCDYYVLMGDDIELLDEGWMRTIHQRFQTLSDESGGPPGFGCVAFTDITFPGMPTFPVVHRTHMDIFDGHVVPEEFINQDGDPYLFQMYRHFGASTTVPVRLHNSVGGSDDARYEKQHLSNWTFEPLENGKTRIREWAALHAPRVEQKMSLDVIVPSYRVELERLQRILDLKPSPTCITMFIVIIDDPTSPYIHQLEHTNSYRLDVRIRINKTNCGASASRNRGLTESSAEWVAFLDDDVDPSPNYLVAAEKYIRQHPDAAGFVGNAYFPAAHNIFTAAVHLAGVTYFWDIANKIAEDVPWGVTANLIVRRNIRDDVTFDLIFPKTGGGEDIDYCRKKRRASLDRGGTAFWAAPEASVVHPWWNGGKRSYWRFYMWSKGDGALINIYPKLSWRDWSPNSAELFALSALVVLPGMAARNRNVIQFGLVLAFTTLIINILHDAHRHLIRHKDRTTSIKTTIGPVSWVVAVCEGALIRMFSEMGRLVGVLERREWASIGKRFDWFTGGPWGIIEERKNGIERMVIIVGACAVFLKYM
;
A
#
# COMPACT_ATOMS: atom_id res chain seq x y z
N PRO A 1 25.58 16.44 -38.41
CA PRO A 1 26.79 16.39 -37.55
C PRO A 1 26.94 14.98 -36.93
N ILE A 2 27.18 14.00 -37.80
CA ILE A 2 27.44 12.60 -37.48
C ILE A 2 28.74 12.30 -38.22
N LYS A 3 29.87 12.74 -37.64
CA LYS A 3 31.25 12.49 -38.11
C LYS A 3 32.24 13.05 -37.07
N LEU A 4 32.13 12.57 -35.83
CA LEU A 4 33.15 12.80 -34.79
C LEU A 4 33.11 11.70 -33.71
N VAL A 5 32.92 10.44 -34.11
CA VAL A 5 32.82 9.27 -33.20
C VAL A 5 33.81 8.15 -33.54
N LEU A 6 34.74 8.33 -34.49
CA LEU A 6 35.59 7.23 -34.97
C LEU A 6 37.09 7.53 -35.00
N ALA A 7 37.62 8.25 -34.00
CA ALA A 7 39.08 8.45 -33.87
C ALA A 7 39.55 8.60 -32.42
N MET A 8 39.19 7.67 -31.51
CA MET A 8 39.83 7.55 -30.18
C MET A 8 39.86 6.10 -29.67
N ASN A 9 40.23 5.13 -30.51
CA ASN A 9 40.52 3.75 -30.09
C ASN A 9 42.00 3.44 -30.30
N ASP A 10 42.85 3.88 -29.36
CA ASP A 10 44.07 3.18 -28.90
C ASP A 10 44.91 4.01 -27.91
N VAL A 11 44.26 4.54 -26.88
CA VAL A 11 44.95 4.83 -25.63
C VAL A 11 44.38 3.85 -24.62
N ARG A 12 45.18 2.88 -24.18
CA ARG A 12 44.83 2.06 -23.02
C ARG A 12 44.70 2.99 -21.81
N TYR A 13 43.48 3.44 -21.55
CA TYR A 13 43.11 4.12 -20.32
C TYR A 13 43.30 3.12 -19.18
N LYS A 14 44.43 3.19 -18.49
CA LYS A 14 44.52 2.68 -17.12
C LYS A 14 43.70 3.68 -16.29
N PRO A 15 42.54 3.30 -15.72
CA PRO A 15 41.85 4.20 -14.82
C PRO A 15 42.82 4.56 -13.69
N PRO A 16 42.93 5.84 -13.28
CA PRO A 16 43.59 6.14 -12.02
C PRO A 16 42.88 5.31 -10.95
N ALA A 17 43.63 4.69 -10.04
CA ALA A 17 43.04 3.98 -8.91
C ALA A 17 42.07 4.95 -8.22
N LEU A 18 40.76 4.67 -8.27
CA LEU A 18 39.75 5.51 -7.64
C LEU A 18 39.97 5.45 -6.14
N ASN A 19 40.57 6.49 -5.57
CA ASN A 19 40.75 6.60 -4.13
C ASN A 19 39.37 6.86 -3.50
N ILE A 20 38.79 5.84 -2.87
CA ILE A 20 37.49 5.94 -2.21
C ILE A 20 37.67 6.71 -0.90
N VAL A 21 37.00 7.87 -0.81
CA VAL A 21 36.92 8.72 0.38
C VAL A 21 35.58 8.46 1.05
N VAL A 22 35.60 7.95 2.27
CA VAL A 22 34.41 7.78 3.09
C VAL A 22 34.23 8.96 4.02
N VAL A 23 33.04 9.57 4.00
CA VAL A 23 32.66 10.64 4.93
C VAL A 23 31.46 10.18 5.75
N THR A 24 31.69 9.82 7.00
CA THR A 24 30.60 9.53 7.95
C THR A 24 30.01 10.82 8.51
N GLY A 25 28.70 10.83 8.81
CA GLY A 25 28.01 12.08 9.12
C GLY A 25 28.00 13.02 7.89
N GLY A 26 28.12 12.45 6.69
CA GLY A 26 28.33 13.19 5.45
C GLY A 26 27.08 13.89 4.93
N ASN A 27 25.88 13.55 5.43
CA ASN A 27 24.68 14.33 5.17
C ASN A 27 24.52 15.48 6.17
N GLY A 28 25.24 15.44 7.29
CA GLY A 28 25.31 16.50 8.29
C GLY A 28 26.09 17.75 7.84
N PHE A 29 26.32 18.66 8.79
CA PHE A 29 26.88 19.98 8.50
C PHE A 29 28.34 19.93 8.02
N ILE A 30 29.30 19.62 8.89
CA ILE A 30 30.73 19.66 8.52
C ILE A 30 31.05 18.58 7.49
N GLY A 31 30.48 17.38 7.65
CA GLY A 31 30.69 16.24 6.76
C GLY A 31 30.33 16.55 5.31
N SER A 32 29.16 17.17 5.04
CA SER A 32 28.77 17.50 3.66
C SER A 32 29.70 18.50 2.98
N HIS A 33 30.20 19.49 3.73
CA HIS A 33 31.17 20.47 3.21
C HIS A 33 32.54 19.82 2.90
N VAL A 34 32.99 18.87 3.73
CA VAL A 34 34.22 18.10 3.45
C VAL A 34 34.01 17.15 2.27
N ALA A 35 32.89 16.45 2.22
CA ALA A 35 32.52 15.59 1.08
C ALA A 35 32.52 16.39 -0.23
N LYS A 36 31.90 17.57 -0.24
CA LYS A 36 31.92 18.50 -1.38
C LYS A 36 33.34 18.88 -1.81
N HIS A 37 34.21 19.23 -0.86
CA HIS A 37 35.59 19.61 -1.14
C HIS A 37 36.35 18.49 -1.88
N TYR A 38 36.28 17.25 -1.38
CA TYR A 38 36.96 16.12 -2.02
C TYR A 38 36.28 15.66 -3.32
N PHE A 39 34.95 15.82 -3.42
CA PHE A 39 34.23 15.57 -4.66
C PHE A 39 34.69 16.52 -5.78
N ASP A 40 34.86 17.81 -5.47
CA ASP A 40 35.37 18.81 -6.42
C ASP A 40 36.81 18.55 -6.86
N LEU A 41 37.60 17.89 -6.01
CA LEU A 41 38.95 17.43 -6.35
C LEU A 41 38.96 16.15 -7.20
N GLY A 42 37.80 15.57 -7.50
CA GLY A 42 37.65 14.39 -8.36
C GLY A 42 37.76 13.05 -7.64
N TYR A 43 37.67 13.02 -6.31
CA TYR A 43 37.67 11.76 -5.54
C TYR A 43 36.33 11.02 -5.68
N HIS A 44 36.37 9.70 -5.48
CA HIS A 44 35.16 8.89 -5.32
C HIS A 44 34.65 9.02 -3.89
N VAL A 45 33.69 9.90 -3.67
CA VAL A 45 33.21 10.22 -2.32
C VAL A 45 31.99 9.36 -1.96
N ARG A 46 32.13 8.55 -0.91
CA ARG A 46 31.06 7.78 -0.28
C ARG A 46 30.57 8.51 0.97
N VAL A 47 29.33 8.97 0.95
CA VAL A 47 28.68 9.55 2.13
C VAL A 47 27.95 8.45 2.91
N ILE A 48 28.18 8.40 4.22
CA ILE A 48 27.50 7.51 5.15
C ILE A 48 26.79 8.33 6.22
N ASP A 49 25.49 8.14 6.37
CA ASP A 49 24.68 8.82 7.38
C ASP A 49 23.41 8.02 7.70
N ILE A 50 22.84 8.22 8.89
CA ILE A 50 21.52 7.67 9.25
C ILE A 50 20.39 8.54 8.67
N VAL A 51 20.66 9.84 8.47
CA VAL A 51 19.73 10.76 7.83
C VAL A 51 19.78 10.54 6.31
N PRO A 52 18.64 10.33 5.62
CA PRO A 52 18.63 9.96 4.21
C PRO A 52 19.01 11.11 3.26
N PHE A 53 18.74 12.36 3.64
CA PHE A 53 18.92 13.55 2.81
C PHE A 53 19.80 14.59 3.48
N SER A 54 20.59 15.29 2.67
CA SER A 54 21.39 16.42 3.13
C SER A 54 20.75 17.75 2.73
N LYS A 55 20.95 18.79 3.54
CA LYS A 55 20.78 20.19 3.10
C LYS A 55 21.74 20.57 1.96
N HIS A 56 22.65 19.66 1.59
CA HIS A 56 23.59 19.78 0.49
C HIS A 56 23.11 19.11 -0.82
N ASP A 57 21.97 18.42 -0.81
CA ASP A 57 21.45 17.65 -1.96
C ASP A 57 21.01 18.53 -3.15
N ASP A 58 20.97 19.85 -2.99
CA ASP A 58 20.73 20.80 -4.07
C ASP A 58 21.89 20.91 -5.08
N ILE A 59 23.07 20.38 -4.73
CA ILE A 59 24.25 20.33 -5.60
C ILE A 59 25.00 18.98 -5.47
N PRO A 60 25.75 18.54 -6.51
CA PRO A 60 26.56 17.33 -6.42
C PRO A 60 27.70 17.47 -5.38
N PHE A 61 27.80 16.51 -4.45
CA PHE A 61 28.86 16.46 -3.43
C PHE A 61 29.34 15.06 -3.04
N TYR A 62 28.78 14.01 -3.65
CA TYR A 62 29.17 12.62 -3.43
C TYR A 62 29.03 11.81 -4.72
N THR A 63 29.72 10.66 -4.78
CA THR A 63 29.60 9.69 -5.88
C THR A 63 28.67 8.53 -5.53
N GLU A 64 28.68 8.12 -4.26
CA GLU A 64 27.79 7.09 -3.73
C GLU A 64 27.35 7.44 -2.30
N ARG A 65 26.19 6.91 -1.89
CA ARG A 65 25.59 7.17 -0.59
C ARG A 65 25.10 5.87 0.03
N SER A 66 25.39 5.68 1.31
CA SER A 66 24.94 4.53 2.11
C SER A 66 24.18 5.03 3.32
N ILE A 67 22.88 4.72 3.38
CA ILE A 67 22.02 5.12 4.50
C ILE A 67 21.96 4.00 5.51
N GLY A 68 22.35 4.28 6.74
CA GLY A 68 22.32 3.30 7.82
C GLY A 68 22.98 3.80 9.10
N ASP A 69 22.82 2.98 10.14
CA ASP A 69 23.24 3.30 11.50
C ASP A 69 24.67 2.81 11.74
N LEU A 70 25.57 3.72 12.11
CA LEU A 70 26.96 3.40 12.40
C LEU A 70 27.14 2.65 13.75
N CYS A 71 26.09 2.57 14.57
CA CYS A 71 26.06 1.65 15.71
C CYS A 71 25.89 0.17 15.28
N ASP A 72 25.47 -0.11 14.04
CA ASP A 72 25.46 -1.45 13.46
C ASP A 72 26.83 -1.79 12.84
N LEU A 73 27.53 -2.73 13.48
CA LEU A 73 28.83 -3.19 13.01
C LEU A 73 28.77 -3.81 11.61
N HIS A 74 27.72 -4.59 11.30
CA HIS A 74 27.60 -5.24 9.99
C HIS A 74 27.37 -4.23 8.88
N PHE A 75 26.58 -3.18 9.16
CA PHE A 75 26.45 -2.05 8.25
C PHE A 75 27.81 -1.38 8.00
N CYS A 76 28.59 -1.13 9.05
CA CYS A 76 29.92 -0.52 8.93
C CYS A 76 30.89 -1.38 8.10
N GLU A 77 30.95 -2.69 8.34
CA GLU A 77 31.80 -3.61 7.56
C GLU A 77 31.49 -3.55 6.05
N ASN A 78 30.22 -3.40 5.69
CA ASN A 78 29.80 -3.28 4.31
C ASN A 78 30.07 -1.89 3.73
N ALA A 79 29.74 -0.84 4.48
CA ALA A 79 29.82 0.54 4.02
C ALA A 79 31.26 1.04 3.83
N PHE A 80 32.24 0.45 4.51
CA PHE A 80 33.65 0.85 4.44
C PHE A 80 34.49 0.05 3.43
N ARG A 81 33.92 -0.94 2.73
CA ARG A 81 34.67 -1.74 1.75
C ARG A 81 35.37 -0.86 0.70
N GLY A 82 36.68 -1.07 0.55
CA GLY A 82 37.50 -0.36 -0.42
C GLY A 82 37.88 1.07 -0.01
N ALA A 83 37.47 1.54 1.18
CA ALA A 83 37.83 2.87 1.68
C ALA A 83 39.34 3.01 1.85
N GLN A 84 39.88 4.13 1.37
CA GLN A 84 41.30 4.48 1.53
C GLN A 84 41.50 5.65 2.48
N ILE A 85 40.56 6.61 2.47
CA ILE A 85 40.56 7.78 3.33
C ILE A 85 39.22 7.83 4.05
N VAL A 86 39.23 8.05 5.36
CA VAL A 86 38.02 8.20 6.17
C VAL A 86 38.03 9.56 6.85
N PHE A 87 36.93 10.31 6.68
CA PHE A 87 36.60 11.48 7.49
C PHE A 87 35.47 11.13 8.44
N HIS A 88 35.78 11.04 9.73
CA HIS A 88 34.84 10.61 10.75
C HIS A 88 34.14 11.81 11.43
N PHE A 89 32.95 12.18 10.95
CA PHE A 89 32.07 13.19 11.58
C PHE A 89 30.79 12.60 12.17
N GLY A 90 30.47 11.33 11.90
CA GLY A 90 29.27 10.67 12.43
C GLY A 90 29.25 10.69 13.96
N ALA A 91 28.25 11.36 14.53
CA ALA A 91 28.04 11.46 15.98
C ALA A 91 26.63 12.00 16.26
N VAL A 92 26.07 11.62 17.40
CA VAL A 92 25.01 12.38 18.06
C VAL A 92 25.61 13.69 18.55
N MET A 93 25.15 14.79 17.96
CA MET A 93 25.74 16.12 18.11
C MET A 93 24.66 17.21 18.15
N GLY A 94 24.94 18.29 18.86
CA GLY A 94 24.12 19.51 18.86
C GLY A 94 24.75 20.65 19.65
N GLY A 95 24.00 21.73 19.80
CA GLY A 95 24.28 22.77 20.80
C GLY A 95 23.90 22.32 22.22
N MET A 96 23.76 23.29 23.12
CA MET A 96 23.32 23.03 24.50
C MET A 96 21.88 22.51 24.60
N GLY A 97 21.08 22.66 23.54
CA GLY A 97 19.74 22.06 23.45
C GLY A 97 19.76 20.53 23.40
N VAL A 98 20.91 19.92 23.07
CA VAL A 98 21.11 18.46 22.99
C VAL A 98 22.15 18.00 24.00
N ILE A 99 23.26 18.73 24.15
CA ILE A 99 24.36 18.37 25.06
C ILE A 99 24.06 18.89 26.47
N HIS A 100 23.25 18.14 27.21
CA HIS A 100 22.88 18.39 28.61
C HIS A 100 22.74 17.06 29.38
N PRO A 101 22.66 17.10 30.73
CA PRO A 101 22.70 15.90 31.56
C PRO A 101 21.67 14.81 31.22
N ASP A 102 20.47 15.17 30.76
CA ASP A 102 19.44 14.17 30.44
C ASP A 102 19.79 13.31 29.22
N ASN A 103 20.65 13.80 28.33
CA ASN A 103 21.10 13.09 27.13
C ASN A 103 22.50 12.45 27.28
N ASP A 104 23.20 12.69 28.40
CA ASP A 104 24.62 12.35 28.57
C ASP A 104 24.90 10.85 28.34
N SER A 105 24.06 9.97 28.88
CA SER A 105 24.21 8.51 28.77
C SER A 105 24.08 8.02 27.33
N ILE A 106 23.07 8.52 26.59
CA ILE A 106 22.82 8.18 25.20
C ILE A 106 23.94 8.71 24.31
N ILE A 107 24.31 9.98 24.46
CA ILE A 107 25.37 10.60 23.66
C ILE A 107 26.68 9.83 23.82
N TYR A 108 27.06 9.51 25.06
CA TYR A 108 28.29 8.75 25.32
C TYR A 108 28.24 7.38 24.66
N ARG A 109 27.18 6.59 24.94
CA ARG A 109 27.02 5.23 24.41
C ARG A 109 27.02 5.23 22.89
N ALA A 110 26.22 6.10 22.28
CA ALA A 110 26.11 6.28 20.84
C ALA A 110 27.46 6.58 20.20
N ASN A 111 28.07 7.71 20.55
CA ASN A 111 29.28 8.19 19.89
C ASN A 111 30.47 7.25 20.10
N HIS A 112 30.55 6.62 21.27
CA HIS A 112 31.56 5.62 21.56
C HIS A 112 31.40 4.39 20.67
N THR A 113 30.20 3.82 20.57
CA THR A 113 29.91 2.65 19.71
C THR A 113 30.15 2.99 18.24
N ILE A 114 29.68 4.14 17.76
CA ILE A 114 29.93 4.62 16.40
C ILE A 114 31.44 4.65 16.13
N THR A 115 32.22 5.32 16.98
CA THR A 115 33.66 5.49 16.78
C THR A 115 34.38 4.14 16.76
N GLN A 116 34.04 3.22 17.67
CA GLN A 116 34.62 1.88 17.71
C GLN A 116 34.33 1.06 16.44
N ASN A 117 33.07 1.04 15.99
CA ASN A 117 32.68 0.33 14.78
C ASN A 117 33.37 0.89 13.53
N VAL A 118 33.41 2.22 13.41
CA VAL A 118 34.06 2.91 12.30
C VAL A 118 35.56 2.64 12.27
N LEU A 119 36.25 2.67 13.41
CA LEU A 119 37.67 2.32 13.49
C LEU A 119 37.93 0.87 13.12
N ASN A 120 37.10 -0.06 13.59
CA ASN A 120 37.22 -1.47 13.26
C ASN A 120 37.04 -1.69 11.75
N ALA A 121 35.98 -1.16 11.17
CA ALA A 121 35.69 -1.26 9.74
C ALA A 121 36.76 -0.59 8.86
N ALA A 122 37.26 0.58 9.28
CA ALA A 122 38.36 1.28 8.60
C ALA A 122 39.66 0.45 8.63
N SER A 123 40.00 -0.11 9.80
CA SER A 123 41.18 -0.97 9.96
C SER A 123 41.08 -2.24 9.12
N LEU A 124 39.92 -2.90 9.07
CA LEU A 124 39.69 -4.11 8.27
C LEU A 124 39.72 -3.82 6.76
N SER A 125 39.30 -2.62 6.35
CA SER A 125 39.28 -2.21 4.94
C SER A 125 40.64 -1.71 4.42
N GLY A 126 41.66 -1.64 5.28
CA GLY A 126 42.99 -1.17 4.91
C GLY A 126 43.07 0.34 4.66
N VAL A 127 42.27 1.14 5.39
CA VAL A 127 42.28 2.61 5.30
C VAL A 127 43.68 3.14 5.60
N GLN A 128 44.16 4.04 4.75
CA GLN A 128 45.49 4.62 4.84
C GLN A 128 45.52 5.89 5.69
N SER A 129 44.46 6.70 5.62
CA SER A 129 44.35 7.97 6.36
C SER A 129 42.98 8.13 7.01
N PHE A 130 42.97 8.55 8.28
CA PHE A 130 41.78 8.66 9.10
C PHE A 130 41.76 10.00 9.83
N PHE A 131 40.76 10.82 9.55
CA PHE A 131 40.49 12.06 10.26
C PHE A 131 39.38 11.84 11.30
N TYR A 132 39.62 12.28 12.54
CA TYR A 132 38.64 12.27 13.62
C TYR A 132 38.23 13.68 14.04
N ALA A 133 36.91 13.93 14.04
CA ALA A 133 36.32 15.17 14.54
C ALA A 133 36.15 15.14 16.06
N SER A 134 37.15 15.69 16.76
CA SER A 134 37.10 15.96 18.20
C SER A 134 36.47 17.33 18.48
N SER A 135 36.49 17.79 19.73
CA SER A 135 35.76 18.97 20.20
C SER A 135 36.52 19.75 21.26
N ALA A 136 36.29 21.06 21.34
CA ALA A 136 36.74 21.88 22.47
C ALA A 136 36.13 21.45 23.83
N CYS A 137 35.12 20.57 23.85
CA CYS A 137 34.57 20.04 25.11
C CYS A 137 35.51 19.07 25.84
N VAL A 138 36.61 18.63 25.21
CA VAL A 138 37.63 17.78 25.86
C VAL A 138 38.44 18.51 26.93
N TYR A 139 38.45 19.85 26.89
CA TYR A 139 39.19 20.66 27.84
C TYR A 139 38.52 20.65 29.22
N PRO A 140 39.31 20.73 30.30
CA PRO A 140 38.80 20.61 31.66
C PRO A 140 37.91 21.79 32.04
N THR A 141 36.82 21.50 32.75
CA THR A 141 35.85 22.53 33.18
C THR A 141 36.49 23.55 34.13
N SER A 142 37.47 23.13 34.95
CA SER A 142 38.17 23.99 35.91
C SER A 142 38.92 25.15 35.26
N LEU A 143 39.46 24.97 34.05
CA LEU A 143 40.14 26.04 33.31
C LEU A 143 39.15 27.01 32.66
N GLN A 144 37.91 26.57 32.44
CA GLN A 144 36.85 27.30 31.73
C GLN A 144 35.80 27.89 32.69
N ALA A 145 36.03 27.73 34.00
CA ALA A 145 35.21 28.31 35.06
C ALA A 145 35.41 29.84 35.12
N ASP A 146 34.50 30.52 35.81
CA ASP A 146 34.49 31.97 35.92
C ASP A 146 35.80 32.49 36.55
N GLN A 147 36.64 33.13 35.72
CA GLN A 147 37.82 33.90 36.12
C GLN A 147 37.58 35.41 35.93
N GLY A 148 36.32 35.85 36.06
CA GLY A 148 35.85 37.19 35.69
C GLY A 148 35.61 37.32 34.18
N SER A 149 35.54 38.56 33.68
CA SER A 149 35.33 38.88 32.25
C SER A 149 36.52 38.53 31.32
N CYS A 150 37.49 37.78 31.80
CA CYS A 150 38.72 37.43 31.09
C CYS A 150 38.50 36.30 30.08
N ASP A 151 39.14 36.44 28.92
CA ASP A 151 39.11 35.41 27.89
C ASP A 151 40.03 34.23 28.24
N VAL A 152 39.55 32.99 28.05
CA VAL A 152 40.28 31.76 28.41
C VAL A 152 40.75 31.07 27.14
N SER A 153 42.02 31.26 26.78
CA SER A 153 42.65 30.62 25.62
C SER A 153 43.19 29.24 25.99
N LEU A 154 42.67 28.18 25.34
CA LEU A 154 42.98 26.78 25.64
C LEU A 154 43.98 26.20 24.65
N ARG A 155 45.13 25.72 25.15
CA ARG A 155 46.17 25.03 24.39
C ARG A 155 45.93 23.53 24.40
N GLU A 156 46.42 22.82 23.40
CA GLU A 156 46.17 21.38 23.27
C GLU A 156 46.72 20.56 24.45
N SER A 157 47.79 21.02 25.09
CA SER A 157 48.34 20.46 26.33
C SER A 157 47.39 20.55 27.52
N ASP A 158 46.48 21.53 27.53
CA ASP A 158 45.58 21.80 28.65
C ASP A 158 44.49 20.73 28.80
N ALA A 159 44.32 19.85 27.80
CA ALA A 159 43.45 18.69 27.90
C ALA A 159 43.90 17.70 28.99
N TYR A 160 45.19 17.73 29.38
CA TYR A 160 45.78 16.84 30.38
C TYR A 160 46.47 17.63 31.50
N PRO A 161 45.70 18.32 32.36
CA PRO A 161 46.28 19.00 33.51
C PRO A 161 46.80 17.97 34.54
N PRO A 162 47.69 18.37 35.47
CA PRO A 162 48.20 17.47 36.51
C PRO A 162 47.12 16.80 37.38
N SER A 163 45.95 17.43 37.50
CA SER A 163 44.78 16.89 38.21
C SER A 163 44.03 15.78 37.45
N GLY A 164 44.49 15.42 36.26
CA GLY A 164 43.79 14.54 35.33
C GLY A 164 42.74 15.27 34.49
N PRO A 165 42.34 14.69 33.34
CA PRO A 165 41.34 15.28 32.47
C PRO A 165 39.97 15.33 33.16
N GLN A 166 39.33 16.50 33.15
CA GLN A 166 37.99 16.72 33.71
C GLN A 166 37.07 17.45 32.72
N PRO A 167 36.82 16.84 31.54
CA PRO A 167 36.02 17.45 30.49
C PRO A 167 34.59 17.74 30.93
N GLN A 168 33.92 18.62 30.20
CA GLN A 168 32.54 18.99 30.49
C GLN A 168 31.56 17.91 29.98
N HIS A 169 30.75 17.36 30.88
CA HIS A 169 29.72 16.35 30.58
C HIS A 169 30.28 15.06 29.94
N LEU A 170 29.41 14.09 29.67
CA LEU A 170 29.85 12.83 29.06
C LEU A 170 30.22 12.99 27.59
N TYR A 171 29.67 13.98 26.87
CA TYR A 171 30.09 14.29 25.50
C TYR A 171 31.59 14.65 25.40
N GLY A 172 32.08 15.53 26.28
CA GLY A 172 33.49 15.91 26.30
C GLY A 172 34.40 14.73 26.65
N LEU A 173 33.97 13.89 27.60
CA LEU A 173 34.67 12.66 27.98
C LEU A 173 34.71 11.63 26.85
N GLU A 174 33.59 11.43 26.13
CA GLU A 174 33.53 10.54 24.99
C GLU A 174 34.55 10.96 23.92
N LYS A 175 34.56 12.24 23.54
CA LYS A 175 35.51 12.76 22.55
C LYS A 175 36.96 12.54 22.98
N LEU A 176 37.29 12.80 24.24
CA LEU A 176 38.64 12.60 24.76
C LEU A 176 39.03 11.11 24.78
N ASN A 177 38.13 10.23 25.22
CA ASN A 177 38.35 8.78 25.20
C ASN A 177 38.54 8.27 23.77
N SER A 178 37.74 8.78 22.83
CA SER A 178 37.85 8.47 21.41
C SER A 178 39.17 8.96 20.81
N GLU A 179 39.70 10.14 21.18
CA GLU A 179 41.06 10.56 20.79
C GLU A 179 42.09 9.51 21.18
N HIS A 180 42.04 9.01 22.42
CA HIS A 180 42.96 7.97 22.89
C HIS A 180 42.86 6.67 22.10
N ILE A 181 41.63 6.22 21.81
CA ILE A 181 41.38 4.99 21.07
C ILE A 181 41.87 5.14 19.63
N VAL A 182 41.50 6.23 18.94
CA VAL A 182 41.92 6.51 17.55
C VAL A 182 43.45 6.53 17.46
N LEU A 183 44.16 7.14 18.42
CA LEU A 183 45.62 7.17 18.45
C LEU A 183 46.26 5.78 18.58
N GLN A 184 45.59 4.77 19.14
CA GLN A 184 46.10 3.39 19.16
C GLN A 184 46.17 2.75 17.78
N PHE A 185 45.51 3.34 16.77
CA PHE A 185 45.55 2.89 15.38
C PHE A 185 46.61 3.62 14.55
N ALA A 186 47.40 4.53 15.14
CA ALA A 186 48.42 5.30 14.42
C ALA A 186 49.56 4.44 13.82
N ASN A 187 49.71 3.19 14.27
CA ASN A 187 50.63 2.20 13.68
C ASN A 187 50.02 1.44 12.48
N ARG A 188 48.72 1.58 12.23
CA ARG A 188 47.97 0.92 11.13
C ARG A 188 47.56 1.90 10.04
N MET A 189 47.31 3.16 10.40
CA MET A 189 46.85 4.22 9.50
C MET A 189 47.35 5.59 9.95
N SER A 190 47.45 6.55 9.02
CA SER A 190 47.76 7.94 9.33
C SER A 190 46.57 8.61 10.01
N VAL A 191 46.70 8.92 11.30
CA VAL A 191 45.64 9.53 12.10
C VAL A 191 45.79 11.05 12.14
N ARG A 192 44.68 11.77 12.01
CA ARG A 192 44.57 13.23 12.16
C ARG A 192 43.39 13.56 13.10
N ILE A 193 43.60 14.39 14.11
CA ILE A 193 42.58 14.73 15.12
C ILE A 193 42.40 16.24 15.19
N GLY A 194 41.21 16.73 14.83
CA GLY A 194 40.87 18.15 14.91
C GLY A 194 39.91 18.44 16.07
N ARG A 195 40.30 19.31 17.01
CA ARG A 195 39.46 19.78 18.12
C ARG A 195 38.69 21.02 17.70
N PHE A 196 37.44 20.84 17.30
CA PHE A 196 36.63 21.95 16.77
C PHE A 196 36.10 22.89 17.84
N HIS A 197 36.27 24.20 17.62
CA HIS A 197 35.69 25.26 18.42
C HIS A 197 34.50 25.89 17.69
N ASN A 198 33.30 25.45 18.06
CA ASN A 198 32.01 26.05 17.68
C ASN A 198 31.89 26.45 16.20
N VAL A 199 32.10 25.49 15.30
CA VAL A 199 31.98 25.71 13.85
C VAL A 199 30.54 26.07 13.45
N TYR A 200 30.37 27.07 12.60
CA TYR A 200 29.09 27.56 12.09
C TYR A 200 29.17 27.97 10.61
N GLY A 201 28.02 28.09 9.94
CA GLY A 201 27.94 28.45 8.52
C GLY A 201 26.65 27.96 7.84
N PRO A 202 26.49 28.24 6.53
CA PRO A 202 25.40 27.71 5.71
C PRO A 202 25.27 26.19 5.80
N ARG A 203 24.03 25.66 5.80
CA ARG A 203 23.69 24.22 5.88
C ARG A 203 23.84 23.60 7.27
N GLY A 204 24.18 24.40 8.29
CA GLY A 204 24.09 23.98 9.69
C GLY A 204 22.65 23.71 10.16
N SER A 205 22.50 22.99 11.28
CA SER A 205 21.23 22.97 12.01
C SER A 205 20.90 24.37 12.51
N TRP A 206 19.65 24.79 12.29
CA TRP A 206 19.22 26.17 12.55
C TRP A 206 17.86 26.29 13.23
N ASN A 207 16.99 25.27 13.28
CA ASN A 207 15.64 25.35 13.85
C ASN A 207 15.08 24.03 14.43
N ASP A 208 15.92 23.04 14.70
CA ASP A 208 15.52 21.68 15.09
C ASP A 208 15.83 21.35 16.56
N GLY A 209 16.42 22.29 17.33
CA GLY A 209 16.93 22.08 18.68
C GLY A 209 18.40 21.65 18.73
N HIS A 210 18.96 21.17 17.61
CA HIS A 210 20.37 20.82 17.50
C HIS A 210 21.25 22.03 17.16
N GLU A 211 20.66 23.18 16.83
CA GLU A 211 21.40 24.36 16.42
C GLU A 211 22.35 24.87 17.52
N LYS A 212 23.43 25.50 17.07
CA LYS A 212 24.33 26.26 17.95
C LYS A 212 23.97 27.73 17.94
N VAL A 213 24.47 28.46 18.95
CA VAL A 213 24.09 29.86 19.18
C VAL A 213 24.23 30.78 17.95
N PRO A 214 25.23 30.67 17.04
CA PRO A 214 25.28 31.53 15.85
C PRO A 214 24.06 31.36 14.93
N ALA A 215 23.66 30.13 14.65
CA ALA A 215 22.51 29.86 13.79
C ALA A 215 21.19 30.23 14.49
N ALA A 216 21.08 29.93 15.79
CA ALA A 216 19.92 30.32 16.61
C ALA A 216 19.71 31.83 16.60
N PHE A 217 20.76 32.62 16.82
CA PHE A 217 20.64 34.08 16.92
C PHE A 217 20.38 34.74 15.58
N ILE A 218 20.97 34.24 14.49
CA ILE A 218 20.66 34.71 13.15
C ILE A 218 19.20 34.41 12.78
N ARG A 219 18.69 33.21 13.10
CA ARG A 219 17.27 32.86 12.96
C ARG A 219 16.39 33.81 13.76
N LYS A 220 16.68 33.99 15.05
CA LYS A 220 15.90 34.83 15.97
C LYS A 220 15.89 36.29 15.52
N ALA A 221 17.03 36.82 15.08
CA ALA A 221 17.15 38.19 14.56
C ALA A 221 16.34 38.38 13.27
N LEU A 222 16.43 37.45 12.32
CA LEU A 222 15.66 37.51 11.09
C LEU A 222 14.15 37.44 11.35
N ALA A 223 13.71 36.53 12.23
CA ALA A 223 12.31 36.44 12.63
C ALA A 223 11.84 37.74 13.32
N ALA A 224 12.66 38.29 14.22
CA ALA A 224 12.39 39.57 14.87
C ALA A 224 12.24 40.71 13.85
N LYS A 225 13.11 40.79 12.84
CA LYS A 225 13.01 41.81 11.79
C LYS A 225 11.68 41.73 11.04
N ARG A 226 11.26 40.52 10.67
CA ARG A 226 9.99 40.31 9.96
C ARG A 226 8.77 40.62 10.84
N LEU A 227 8.84 40.31 12.13
CA LEU A 227 7.79 40.68 13.08
C LEU A 227 7.69 42.21 13.25
N VAL A 228 8.82 42.91 13.37
CA VAL A 228 8.84 44.39 13.40
C VAL A 228 8.22 44.97 12.13
N ASP A 229 8.54 44.41 10.96
CA ASP A 229 7.95 44.85 9.69
C ASP A 229 6.43 44.64 9.61
N LEU A 230 5.90 43.70 10.40
CA LEU A 230 4.46 43.44 10.57
C LEU A 230 3.82 44.25 11.72
N GLY A 231 4.58 45.13 12.39
CA GLY A 231 4.09 45.96 13.49
C GLY A 231 4.06 45.28 14.86
N GLU A 232 4.67 44.09 14.99
CA GLU A 232 4.78 43.35 16.25
C GLU A 232 6.03 43.76 17.04
N ARG A 233 6.00 43.58 18.36
CA ARG A 233 7.20 43.71 19.22
C ARG A 233 7.78 42.33 19.50
N PRO A 234 8.87 41.92 18.82
CA PRO A 234 9.39 40.56 18.94
C PRO A 234 10.16 40.35 20.24
N LYS A 235 10.13 39.09 20.71
CA LYS A 235 11.00 38.60 21.78
C LYS A 235 12.32 38.09 21.18
N PHE A 236 13.40 38.22 21.93
CA PHE A 236 14.71 37.65 21.60
C PHE A 236 15.23 36.84 22.78
N GLU A 237 15.04 35.52 22.72
CA GLU A 237 15.39 34.61 23.82
C GLU A 237 16.91 34.38 23.91
N ILE A 238 17.48 34.57 25.10
CA ILE A 238 18.87 34.23 25.45
C ILE A 238 18.86 33.31 26.68
N TRP A 239 19.60 32.21 26.61
CA TRP A 239 19.79 31.31 27.75
C TRP A 239 20.89 31.86 28.66
N GLY A 240 20.58 32.03 29.94
CA GLY A 240 21.44 32.70 30.92
C GLY A 240 21.55 34.21 30.74
N ASP A 241 22.53 34.81 31.41
CA ASP A 241 22.79 36.26 31.41
C ASP A 241 23.49 36.77 30.13
N GLY A 242 23.98 35.85 29.29
CA GLY A 242 24.68 36.16 28.04
C GLY A 242 26.15 36.57 28.22
N ALA A 243 26.70 36.53 29.44
CA ALA A 243 28.08 36.89 29.72
C ALA A 243 29.09 35.82 29.27
N GLN A 244 28.63 34.59 29.06
CA GLN A 244 29.47 33.47 28.63
C GLN A 244 30.14 33.74 27.29
N ARG A 245 31.45 33.45 27.18
CA ARG A 245 32.30 33.77 26.02
C ARG A 245 32.71 32.52 25.25
N ARG A 246 32.70 32.59 23.92
CA ARG A 246 33.04 31.49 23.00
C ARG A 246 33.73 32.02 21.74
N SER A 247 34.67 31.26 21.20
CA SER A 247 35.16 31.44 19.83
C SER A 247 34.29 30.69 18.80
N PHE A 248 34.03 31.30 17.64
CA PHE A 248 33.20 30.73 16.58
C PHE A 248 33.96 30.67 15.25
N LEU A 249 34.14 29.47 14.70
CA LEU A 249 34.86 29.30 13.44
C LEU A 249 33.91 29.14 12.26
N TYR A 250 34.14 29.90 11.19
CA TYR A 250 33.37 29.75 9.96
C TYR A 250 33.74 28.45 9.20
N ILE A 251 32.74 27.79 8.60
CA ILE A 251 32.87 26.44 8.00
C ILE A 251 33.99 26.32 6.96
N ASP A 252 34.17 27.30 6.07
CA ASP A 252 35.21 27.24 5.03
C ASP A 252 36.62 27.18 5.65
N ASP A 253 36.83 27.89 6.76
CA ASP A 253 38.10 27.87 7.48
C ASP A 253 38.34 26.52 8.17
N ALA A 254 37.28 25.88 8.68
CA ALA A 254 37.35 24.53 9.23
C ALA A 254 37.71 23.49 8.15
N VAL A 255 37.04 23.51 6.99
CA VAL A 255 37.34 22.61 5.87
C VAL A 255 38.79 22.78 5.40
N ARG A 256 39.27 24.02 5.31
CA ARG A 256 40.65 24.32 4.94
C ARG A 256 41.68 23.79 5.95
N ALA A 257 41.39 23.86 7.25
CA ALA A 257 42.25 23.24 8.27
C ALA A 257 42.34 21.73 8.06
N ILE A 258 41.19 21.08 7.85
CA ILE A 258 41.10 19.62 7.67
C ILE A 258 41.91 19.18 6.45
N ALA A 259 41.76 19.86 5.30
CA ALA A 259 42.54 19.56 4.10
C ALA A 259 44.06 19.66 4.36
N LEU A 260 44.51 20.77 4.97
CA LEU A 260 45.93 20.95 5.30
C LEU A 260 46.46 19.91 6.29
N MET A 261 45.64 19.45 7.25
CA MET A 261 46.02 18.37 8.15
C MET A 261 46.20 17.03 7.44
N MET A 262 45.37 16.75 6.43
CA MET A 262 45.48 15.52 5.63
C MET A 262 46.70 15.54 4.72
N ASP A 263 47.05 16.71 4.19
CA ASP A 263 48.22 16.91 3.32
C ASP A 263 49.55 16.98 4.09
N ALA A 264 49.51 17.22 5.41
CA ALA A 264 50.69 17.33 6.24
C ALA A 264 51.44 15.98 6.34
N GLU A 265 52.76 16.02 6.11
CA GLU A 265 53.64 14.86 6.22
C GLU A 265 53.97 14.53 7.68
N GLY A 266 54.17 13.23 7.96
CA GLY A 266 54.62 12.76 9.27
C GLY A 266 53.53 12.75 10.36
N HIS A 267 53.98 12.82 11.61
CA HIS A 267 53.09 12.82 12.78
C HIS A 267 52.51 14.22 13.01
N VAL A 268 51.18 14.30 13.06
CA VAL A 268 50.43 15.51 13.40
C VAL A 268 49.73 15.24 14.73
N PRO A 269 50.04 15.97 15.81
CA PRO A 269 49.34 15.82 17.09
C PRO A 269 47.88 16.30 16.96
N PRO A 270 47.00 16.05 17.94
CA PRO A 270 45.70 16.72 18.00
C PRO A 270 45.88 18.24 17.92
N LEU A 271 45.12 18.91 17.05
CA LEU A 271 45.21 20.35 16.83
C LEU A 271 43.88 21.04 17.13
N ASN A 272 43.95 22.22 17.73
CA ASN A 272 42.83 23.14 17.79
C ASN A 272 42.44 23.63 16.39
N ILE A 273 41.15 23.56 16.08
CA ILE A 273 40.56 24.14 14.88
C ILE A 273 39.48 25.11 15.33
N GLY A 274 39.87 26.37 15.54
CA GLY A 274 39.02 27.41 16.12
C GLY A 274 39.43 28.82 15.73
N SER A 275 38.52 29.77 15.98
CA SER A 275 38.89 31.18 16.01
C SER A 275 39.68 31.47 17.29
N ASP A 276 40.68 32.35 17.21
CA ASP A 276 41.40 32.92 18.35
C ASP A 276 40.71 34.19 18.90
N LEU A 277 39.53 34.52 18.38
CA LEU A 277 38.70 35.62 18.85
C LEU A 277 37.44 35.08 19.55
N ALA A 278 37.29 35.34 20.84
CA ALA A 278 36.07 35.02 21.58
C ALA A 278 35.09 36.20 21.62
N LEU A 279 33.80 35.89 21.46
CA LEU A 279 32.68 36.81 21.68
C LEU A 279 31.85 36.31 22.87
N SER A 280 31.32 37.24 23.65
CA SER A 280 30.22 36.97 24.57
C SER A 280 28.94 36.68 23.79
N VAL A 281 28.01 35.97 24.42
CA VAL A 281 26.69 35.72 23.83
C VAL A 281 25.92 37.04 23.63
N ASN A 282 26.07 38.02 24.52
CA ASN A 282 25.49 39.35 24.31
C ASN A 282 26.08 40.06 23.07
N GLU A 283 27.42 40.06 22.89
CA GLU A 283 28.07 40.62 21.69
C GLU A 283 27.57 39.92 20.40
N LEU A 284 27.40 38.60 20.43
CA LEU A 284 26.88 37.86 19.29
C LEU A 284 25.41 38.21 18.97
N ALA A 285 24.58 38.45 19.99
CA ALA A 285 23.19 38.88 19.81
C ALA A 285 23.12 40.25 19.14
N GLU A 286 23.92 41.22 19.61
CA GLU A 286 24.02 42.56 19.02
C GLU A 286 24.48 42.50 17.56
N ILE A 287 25.51 41.71 17.26
CA ILE A 287 25.96 41.52 15.86
C ILE A 287 24.82 40.93 15.03
N SER A 288 24.09 39.94 15.54
CA SER A 288 23.00 39.28 14.81
C SER A 288 21.84 40.24 14.49
N LEU A 289 21.45 41.11 15.45
CA LEU A 289 20.44 42.15 15.24
C LEU A 289 20.92 43.20 14.22
N SER A 290 22.16 43.66 14.35
CA SER A 290 22.73 44.66 13.42
C SER A 290 22.79 44.17 11.98
N LEU A 291 22.98 42.85 11.76
CA LEU A 291 23.02 42.24 10.43
C LEU A 291 21.67 42.28 9.70
N VAL A 292 20.56 42.32 10.45
CA VAL A 292 19.20 42.44 9.91
C VAL A 292 18.66 43.88 9.99
N GLY A 293 19.50 44.82 10.41
CA GLY A 293 19.15 46.25 10.52
C GLY A 293 18.28 46.58 11.73
N LEU A 294 18.36 45.79 12.81
CA LEU A 294 17.72 46.08 14.08
C LEU A 294 18.73 46.56 15.12
N GLU A 295 18.28 47.42 16.02
CA GLU A 295 18.98 47.82 17.23
C GLU A 295 18.47 47.01 18.44
N PRO A 296 19.27 46.86 19.52
CA PRO A 296 18.83 46.17 20.74
C PRO A 296 17.52 46.70 21.36
N SER A 297 17.17 47.95 21.10
CA SER A 297 15.91 48.57 21.55
C SER A 297 14.66 48.09 20.81
N ASP A 298 14.82 47.50 19.62
CA ASP A 298 13.71 47.08 18.76
C ASP A 298 13.11 45.72 19.20
N VAL A 299 13.78 45.03 20.12
CA VAL A 299 13.39 43.70 20.60
C VAL A 299 13.23 43.69 22.13
N GLU A 300 12.47 42.74 22.65
CA GLU A 300 12.44 42.42 24.07
C GLU A 300 13.36 41.24 24.36
N PHE A 301 14.48 41.46 25.05
CA PHE A 301 15.35 40.36 25.49
C PHE A 301 14.68 39.54 26.59
N VAL A 302 14.44 38.26 26.32
CA VAL A 302 13.91 37.30 27.30
C VAL A 302 15.04 36.42 27.78
N ARG A 303 15.31 36.45 29.09
CA ARG A 303 16.34 35.62 29.71
C ARG A 303 15.71 34.36 30.29
N GLU A 304 16.17 33.21 29.85
CA GLU A 304 15.69 31.92 30.35
C GLU A 304 16.79 31.16 31.09
N GLU A 305 16.44 30.55 32.22
CA GLU A 305 17.31 29.66 32.96
C GLU A 305 17.36 28.29 32.26
N ARG A 306 18.38 28.09 31.43
CA ARG A 306 18.64 26.86 30.69
C ARG A 306 20.14 26.54 30.67
N PRO A 307 20.56 25.33 30.21
CA PRO A 307 21.97 24.97 30.17
C PRO A 307 22.81 25.95 29.30
N VAL A 308 23.72 26.69 29.93
CA VAL A 308 24.62 27.68 29.27
C VAL A 308 26.02 27.14 28.97
N GLY A 309 26.35 25.98 29.54
CA GLY A 309 27.68 25.36 29.46
C GLY A 309 28.71 26.06 30.36
N VAL A 310 29.99 26.06 29.95
CA VAL A 310 31.09 26.71 30.72
C VAL A 310 31.02 28.24 30.68
N ALA A 311 31.80 28.93 31.52
CA ALA A 311 31.84 30.40 31.50
C ALA A 311 32.56 30.92 30.24
N SER A 312 33.79 30.49 29.98
CA SER A 312 34.61 31.04 28.89
C SER A 312 35.45 29.96 28.20
N ARG A 313 35.58 30.02 26.87
CA ARG A 313 36.58 29.25 26.10
C ARG A 313 36.92 29.91 24.77
N ASN A 314 38.20 29.92 24.43
CA ASN A 314 38.77 30.40 23.19
C ASN A 314 39.87 29.45 22.70
N SER A 315 40.15 29.45 21.39
CA SER A 315 41.17 28.60 20.78
C SER A 315 42.55 29.24 20.92
N ASN A 316 43.54 28.50 21.42
CA ASN A 316 44.94 28.87 21.19
C ASN A 316 45.40 28.25 19.86
N ASN A 317 45.83 29.11 18.92
CA ASN A 317 46.18 28.72 17.55
C ASN A 317 47.71 28.63 17.31
N ASP A 318 48.54 28.68 18.35
CA ASP A 318 50.01 28.67 18.21
C ASP A 318 50.49 27.34 17.57
N LEU A 319 49.95 26.22 18.04
CA LEU A 319 50.36 24.88 17.56
C LEU A 319 49.87 24.63 16.12
N VAL A 320 48.58 24.86 15.83
CA VAL A 320 48.03 24.68 14.48
C VAL A 320 48.71 25.59 13.44
N SER A 321 49.06 26.82 13.83
CA SER A 321 49.82 27.74 12.95
C SER A 321 51.22 27.20 12.66
N THR A 322 51.87 26.57 13.64
CA THR A 322 53.22 26.04 13.51
C THR A 322 53.24 24.74 12.69
N VAL A 323 52.28 23.85 12.93
CA VAL A 323 52.28 22.49 12.33
C VAL A 323 51.77 22.49 10.90
N ILE A 324 50.73 23.27 10.58
CA ILE A 324 50.09 23.23 9.24
C ILE A 324 49.96 24.62 8.58
N SER A 325 50.61 25.66 9.12
CA SER A 325 50.56 27.02 8.56
C SER A 325 49.13 27.56 8.35
N TRP A 326 48.21 27.19 9.24
CA TRP A 326 46.80 27.59 9.16
C TRP A 326 46.44 28.66 10.19
N LYS A 327 45.65 29.65 9.76
CA LYS A 327 44.93 30.61 10.60
C LYS A 327 43.53 30.88 10.02
N PRO A 328 42.52 31.23 10.84
CA PRO A 328 41.22 31.70 10.35
C PRO A 328 41.37 32.92 9.44
N ARG A 329 40.54 33.02 8.39
CA ARG A 329 40.57 34.14 7.42
C ARG A 329 39.26 34.90 7.39
N ILE A 330 38.15 34.28 7.75
CA ILE A 330 36.82 34.87 7.69
C ILE A 330 36.48 35.53 9.03
N THR A 331 36.08 36.79 8.98
CA THR A 331 35.65 37.52 10.18
C THR A 331 34.29 37.02 10.67
N HIS A 332 33.97 37.20 11.96
CA HIS A 332 32.64 36.85 12.49
C HIS A 332 31.52 37.54 11.71
N ARG A 333 31.68 38.83 11.37
CA ARG A 333 30.66 39.60 10.64
C ARG A 333 30.40 39.02 9.25
N ASP A 334 31.46 38.69 8.50
CA ASP A 334 31.33 38.11 7.16
C ASP A 334 30.72 36.70 7.21
N GLY A 335 31.19 35.85 8.13
CA GLY A 335 30.69 34.49 8.27
C GLY A 335 29.21 34.45 8.71
N LEU A 336 28.82 35.31 9.66
CA LEU A 336 27.43 35.45 10.10
C LEU A 336 26.54 36.01 8.99
N GLY A 337 27.01 37.00 8.22
CA GLY A 337 26.27 37.53 7.07
C GLY A 337 26.01 36.48 5.98
N ARG A 338 26.99 35.61 5.69
CA ARG A 338 26.78 34.47 4.76
C ARG A 338 25.79 33.45 5.32
N THR A 339 25.85 33.20 6.62
CA THR A 339 24.92 32.29 7.31
C THR A 339 23.49 32.84 7.29
N LEU A 340 23.31 34.15 7.52
CA LEU A 340 22.03 34.86 7.41
C LEU A 340 21.41 34.66 6.04
N LYS A 341 22.15 34.91 4.97
CA LYS A 341 21.64 34.75 3.60
C LYS A 341 21.12 33.32 3.34
N TRP A 342 21.79 32.31 3.88
CA TRP A 342 21.31 30.94 3.76
C TRP A 342 20.07 30.69 4.63
N ILE A 343 20.07 31.08 5.91
CA ILE A 343 18.91 30.91 6.80
C ILE A 343 17.67 31.63 6.27
N GLU A 344 17.84 32.80 5.66
CA GLU A 344 16.74 33.53 5.01
C GLU A 344 16.01 32.67 3.98
N THR A 345 16.75 31.99 3.09
CA THR A 345 16.14 31.05 2.13
C THR A 345 15.39 29.90 2.81
N GLN A 346 15.86 29.44 3.97
CA GLN A 346 15.22 28.33 4.69
C GLN A 346 13.94 28.78 5.40
N VAL A 347 13.92 30.00 5.94
CA VAL A 347 12.73 30.62 6.51
C VAL A 347 11.67 30.84 5.43
N ASP A 348 12.07 31.29 4.23
CA ASP A 348 11.16 31.48 3.11
C ASP A 348 10.55 30.17 2.62
N LEU A 349 11.37 29.11 2.52
CA LEU A 349 10.89 27.77 2.14
C LEU A 349 9.94 27.16 3.17
N GLY A 350 10.07 27.52 4.45
CA GLY A 350 9.25 27.00 5.55
C GLY A 350 8.00 27.83 5.86
N ALA A 351 7.81 28.98 5.22
CA ALA A 351 6.70 29.87 5.54
C ALA A 351 5.34 29.29 5.11
N PRO A 352 4.29 29.40 5.94
CA PRO A 352 2.95 28.94 5.58
C PRO A 352 2.39 29.73 4.40
N SER A 353 1.61 29.06 3.55
CA SER A 353 0.93 29.71 2.40
C SER A 353 -0.22 30.62 2.83
N ASP A 354 -0.77 30.38 4.02
CA ASP A 354 -1.83 31.18 4.62
C ASP A 354 -1.24 32.39 5.36
N PRO A 355 -1.56 33.63 4.94
CA PRO A 355 -1.09 34.84 5.60
C PRO A 355 -1.43 34.93 7.09
N ASP A 356 -2.55 34.34 7.53
CA ASP A 356 -3.01 34.46 8.92
C ASP A 356 -2.11 33.69 9.91
N HIS A 357 -1.32 32.73 9.42
CA HIS A 357 -0.44 31.90 10.23
C HIS A 357 1.03 32.37 10.24
N ILE A 358 1.38 33.40 9.47
CA ILE A 358 2.78 33.84 9.34
C ILE A 358 3.36 34.40 10.65
N ILE A 359 2.55 35.13 11.44
CA ILE A 359 2.97 35.70 12.71
C ILE A 359 3.31 34.58 13.70
N GLN A 360 2.46 33.56 13.82
CA GLN A 360 2.69 32.42 14.71
C GLN A 360 3.95 31.65 14.31
N TYR A 361 4.15 31.43 13.00
CA TYR A 361 5.36 30.82 12.47
C TYR A 361 6.60 31.63 12.87
N LEU A 362 6.63 32.94 12.61
CA LEU A 362 7.77 33.79 12.95
C LEU A 362 8.02 33.85 14.46
N GLN A 363 6.98 33.93 15.28
CA GLN A 363 7.08 33.87 16.74
C GLN A 363 7.74 32.56 17.20
N SER A 364 7.41 31.42 16.58
CA SER A 364 8.03 30.13 16.91
C SER A 364 9.54 30.10 16.64
N LEU A 365 10.05 30.90 15.70
CA LEU A 365 11.47 30.99 15.38
C LEU A 365 12.27 31.87 16.37
N THR A 366 11.60 32.62 17.25
CA THR A 366 12.24 33.51 18.24
C THR A 366 12.75 32.80 19.50
N SER A 367 12.44 31.53 19.67
CA SER A 367 12.87 30.67 20.79
C SER A 367 13.60 29.43 20.29
N SER A 368 14.34 28.76 21.18
CA SER A 368 14.98 27.46 20.92
C SER A 368 14.38 26.38 21.82
N ARG A 369 14.35 25.13 21.34
CA ARG A 369 13.85 23.98 22.12
C ARG A 369 14.97 23.13 22.71
N MET A 370 14.69 22.48 23.84
CA MET A 370 15.49 21.37 24.35
C MET A 370 15.07 20.08 23.61
N VAL A 371 16.03 19.20 23.34
CA VAL A 371 15.81 17.91 22.68
C VAL A 371 15.99 16.81 23.72
N ASP A 372 15.04 15.90 23.83
CA ASP A 372 15.14 14.72 24.69
C ASP A 372 15.35 13.51 23.79
N LEU A 373 16.60 13.04 23.65
CA LEU A 373 16.93 11.95 22.74
C LEU A 373 16.27 10.62 23.13
N GLU A 374 15.82 10.46 24.38
CA GLU A 374 15.08 9.28 24.82
C GLU A 374 13.62 9.34 24.39
N LYS A 375 12.99 10.51 24.48
CA LYS A 375 11.56 10.69 24.18
C LYS A 375 11.30 11.02 22.73
N ASP A 376 12.10 11.88 22.12
CA ASP A 376 11.89 12.38 20.76
C ASP A 376 12.11 11.29 19.69
N HIS A 377 12.84 10.23 20.04
CA HIS A 377 13.08 9.07 19.16
C HIS A 377 12.29 7.82 19.58
N LEU A 378 11.32 7.94 20.48
CA LEU A 378 10.51 6.81 20.94
C LEU A 378 9.19 6.72 20.18
N ILE A 379 8.98 5.62 19.47
CA ILE A 379 7.69 5.27 18.87
C ILE A 379 7.04 4.17 19.69
N LYS A 380 5.78 4.39 20.07
CA LYS A 380 5.00 3.49 20.91
C LYS A 380 4.04 2.65 20.08
N PHE A 381 4.20 1.33 20.14
CA PHE A 381 3.30 0.37 19.53
C PHE A 381 2.35 -0.19 20.57
N ALA A 382 1.08 0.18 20.53
CA ALA A 382 0.03 -0.42 21.34
C ALA A 382 -0.34 -1.81 20.77
N LEU A 383 -0.02 -2.87 21.52
CA LEU A 383 -0.45 -4.23 21.23
C LEU A 383 -1.77 -4.48 21.96
N LEU A 384 -2.87 -4.53 21.21
CA LEU A 384 -4.21 -4.69 21.74
C LEU A 384 -4.54 -6.18 21.80
N LEU A 385 -4.44 -6.77 23.00
CA LEU A 385 -4.58 -8.20 23.23
C LEU A 385 -5.85 -8.50 24.05
N PRO A 386 -6.98 -8.80 23.38
CA PRO A 386 -8.14 -9.36 24.05
C PRO A 386 -7.83 -10.82 24.42
N ILE A 387 -7.51 -11.05 25.69
CA ILE A 387 -7.05 -12.36 26.18
C ILE A 387 -8.19 -13.26 26.68
N THR A 388 -9.45 -12.89 26.40
CA THR A 388 -10.60 -13.52 27.03
C THR A 388 -11.27 -14.62 26.23
N SER A 389 -12.01 -15.43 27.01
CA SER A 389 -12.90 -16.58 26.76
C SER A 389 -12.37 -17.72 25.90
N ARG A 390 -11.51 -18.50 26.56
CA ARG A 390 -11.48 -19.95 26.38
C ARG A 390 -12.09 -20.62 27.61
N PRO A 391 -12.66 -21.83 27.47
CA PRO A 391 -13.02 -22.64 28.63
C PRO A 391 -11.79 -23.16 29.42
N ASP A 392 -10.57 -23.03 28.88
CA ASP A 392 -9.31 -23.44 29.52
C ASP A 392 -8.36 -22.23 29.73
N PRO A 393 -8.35 -21.62 30.93
CA PRO A 393 -7.45 -20.52 31.29
C PRO A 393 -5.96 -20.88 31.21
N GLU A 394 -5.59 -22.15 31.40
CA GLU A 394 -4.19 -22.59 31.29
C GLU A 394 -3.70 -22.54 29.83
N ALA A 395 -4.59 -22.79 28.87
CA ALA A 395 -4.26 -22.63 27.45
C ALA A 395 -3.97 -21.17 27.08
N CYS A 396 -4.71 -20.21 27.66
CA CYS A 396 -4.45 -18.78 27.44
C CYS A 396 -3.05 -18.40 27.92
N ILE A 397 -2.68 -18.85 29.11
CA ILE A 397 -1.34 -18.63 29.68
C ILE A 397 -0.24 -19.25 28.80
N ARG A 398 -0.43 -20.48 28.30
CA ARG A 398 0.54 -21.11 27.39
C ARG A 398 0.71 -20.33 26.09
N ASN A 399 -0.38 -19.85 25.47
CA ASN A 399 -0.27 -19.07 24.24
C ASN A 399 0.37 -17.71 24.50
N LEU A 400 0.00 -17.05 25.60
CA LEU A 400 0.59 -15.77 25.98
C LEU A 400 2.10 -15.89 26.24
N ASP A 401 2.57 -17.01 26.80
CA ASP A 401 4.00 -17.29 26.97
C ASP A 401 4.72 -17.48 25.61
N VAL A 402 4.10 -18.18 24.67
CA VAL A 402 4.61 -18.31 23.29
C VAL A 402 4.66 -16.94 22.60
N PHE A 403 3.57 -16.17 22.68
CA PHE A 403 3.49 -14.81 22.16
C PHE A 403 4.57 -13.92 22.77
N ALA A 404 4.69 -13.88 24.11
CA ALA A 404 5.66 -13.06 24.84
C ALA A 404 7.09 -13.38 24.43
N ARG A 405 7.42 -14.66 24.32
CA ARG A 405 8.73 -15.13 23.84
C ARG A 405 9.01 -14.72 22.40
N SER A 406 8.02 -14.88 21.50
CA SER A 406 8.16 -14.47 20.10
C SER A 406 8.28 -12.95 19.96
N LEU A 407 7.55 -12.19 20.77
CA LEU A 407 7.65 -10.74 20.82
C LEU A 407 9.01 -10.31 21.36
N GLU A 408 9.53 -10.95 22.42
CA GLU A 408 10.84 -10.65 22.98
C GLU A 408 11.94 -10.79 21.92
N THR A 409 11.98 -11.92 21.22
CA THR A 409 13.01 -12.20 20.21
C THR A 409 12.88 -11.29 18.99
N THR A 410 11.67 -11.11 18.46
CA THR A 410 11.46 -10.34 17.22
C THR A 410 11.51 -8.82 17.41
N SER A 411 11.29 -8.33 18.64
CA SER A 411 11.36 -6.90 18.98
C SER A 411 12.68 -6.45 19.59
N TRP A 412 13.59 -7.37 19.94
CA TRP A 412 14.78 -7.04 20.74
C TRP A 412 15.61 -5.93 20.11
N ARG A 413 15.93 -6.03 18.81
CA ARG A 413 16.72 -5.01 18.12
C ARG A 413 15.98 -3.70 17.96
N ASP A 414 14.68 -3.74 17.72
CA ASP A 414 13.82 -2.55 17.59
C ASP A 414 13.72 -1.76 18.90
N ARG A 415 13.79 -2.46 20.03
CA ARG A 415 13.79 -1.89 21.39
C ARG A 415 15.16 -1.41 21.85
N ASN A 416 16.24 -2.01 21.36
CA ASN A 416 17.60 -1.77 21.86
C ASN A 416 18.52 -1.03 20.89
N GLN A 417 18.02 -0.59 19.74
CA GLN A 417 18.82 0.18 18.79
C GLN A 417 19.27 1.52 19.40
N ILE A 418 20.50 1.93 19.05
CA ILE A 418 21.15 3.14 19.54
C ILE A 418 21.18 4.14 18.38
N CYS A 419 21.01 5.44 18.64
CA CYS A 419 21.00 6.53 17.63
C CYS A 419 19.80 6.56 16.67
N SER A 420 19.06 5.47 16.51
CA SER A 420 17.87 5.45 15.67
C SER A 420 16.58 5.69 16.48
N ILE A 421 15.46 5.70 15.75
CA ILE A 421 14.15 5.49 16.34
C ILE A 421 14.16 4.18 17.13
N ARG A 422 13.73 4.26 18.38
CA ARG A 422 13.45 3.11 19.24
C ARG A 422 11.96 2.83 19.21
N PHE A 423 11.60 1.56 19.05
CA PHE A 423 10.22 1.12 19.08
C PHE A 423 9.96 0.37 20.38
N GLU A 424 8.95 0.79 21.13
CA GLU A 424 8.58 0.19 22.40
C GLU A 424 7.17 -0.38 22.34
N PRO A 425 6.98 -1.68 22.63
CA PRO A 425 5.64 -2.26 22.72
C PRO A 425 4.99 -1.89 24.06
N TYR A 426 3.78 -1.35 23.98
CA TYR A 426 2.87 -1.11 25.09
C TYR A 426 1.77 -2.15 25.00
N ILE A 427 1.69 -3.05 25.97
CA ILE A 427 0.81 -4.22 25.91
C ILE A 427 -0.48 -3.92 26.67
N TYR A 428 -1.60 -3.94 25.97
CA TYR A 428 -2.92 -3.71 26.52
C TYR A 428 -3.69 -5.02 26.56
N LEU A 429 -3.82 -5.58 27.76
CA LEU A 429 -4.61 -6.78 28.01
C LEU A 429 -6.07 -6.38 28.25
N ALA A 430 -7.00 -7.10 27.64
CA ALA A 430 -8.41 -7.06 28.02
C ALA A 430 -8.80 -8.40 28.66
N ILE A 431 -9.19 -8.38 29.94
CA ILE A 431 -9.60 -9.56 30.75
C ILE A 431 -11.07 -9.41 31.17
N ASP A 432 -11.86 -10.47 31.12
CA ASP A 432 -13.28 -10.47 31.48
C ASP A 432 -13.39 -10.40 33.00
N ASP A 433 -14.39 -9.68 33.52
CA ASP A 433 -14.58 -9.45 34.95
C ASP A 433 -14.93 -10.71 35.75
N ASP A 434 -15.34 -11.78 35.07
CA ASP A 434 -15.65 -13.09 35.63
C ASP A 434 -14.48 -14.11 35.53
N ASP A 435 -13.30 -13.69 35.06
CA ASP A 435 -12.11 -14.55 34.96
C ASP A 435 -11.19 -14.42 36.19
N ASP A 436 -11.62 -15.05 37.29
CA ASP A 436 -10.89 -15.08 38.57
C ASP A 436 -9.48 -15.70 38.47
N TYR A 437 -9.18 -16.42 37.38
CA TYR A 437 -7.88 -17.07 37.18
C TYR A 437 -6.84 -16.11 36.58
N LEU A 438 -7.22 -15.33 35.57
CA LEU A 438 -6.31 -14.37 34.91
C LEU A 438 -6.23 -13.02 35.63
N LEU A 439 -7.25 -12.68 36.43
CA LEU A 439 -7.27 -11.46 37.24
C LEU A 439 -6.32 -11.54 38.46
N PRO A 440 -5.84 -10.39 38.97
CA PRO A 440 -5.01 -10.36 40.18
C PRO A 440 -5.73 -10.92 41.41
N SER A 441 -5.05 -11.76 42.19
CA SER A 441 -5.57 -12.30 43.46
C SER A 441 -5.25 -11.36 44.64
N PRO A 442 -6.04 -11.38 45.74
CA PRO A 442 -5.77 -10.56 46.93
C PRO A 442 -4.36 -10.83 47.50
N GLY A 443 -3.48 -9.83 47.46
CA GLY A 443 -2.10 -9.91 47.94
C GLY A 443 -1.03 -10.04 46.85
N ASN A 444 -1.41 -10.19 45.58
CA ASN A 444 -0.54 -10.05 44.41
C ASN A 444 -0.99 -8.83 43.60
N SER A 445 -0.10 -7.86 43.35
CA SER A 445 -0.45 -6.68 42.56
C SER A 445 -0.68 -7.02 41.09
N ASP A 446 -0.07 -8.10 40.61
CA ASP A 446 -0.01 -8.48 39.20
C ASP A 446 -0.77 -9.79 38.97
N GLY A 447 -1.61 -9.84 37.93
CA GLY A 447 -2.27 -11.07 37.49
C GLY A 447 -1.29 -12.05 36.80
N PRO A 448 -1.63 -13.34 36.65
CA PRO A 448 -0.77 -14.32 35.97
C PRO A 448 -0.35 -13.91 34.55
N ALA A 449 -1.24 -13.26 33.79
CA ALA A 449 -0.94 -12.77 32.45
C ALA A 449 0.13 -11.66 32.45
N GLU A 450 0.06 -10.72 33.39
CA GLU A 450 1.06 -9.67 33.54
C GLU A 450 2.41 -10.24 33.98
N SER A 451 2.40 -11.21 34.91
CA SER A 451 3.60 -11.86 35.41
C SER A 451 4.43 -12.52 34.31
N ILE A 452 3.77 -13.18 33.33
CA ILE A 452 4.44 -13.78 32.16
C ILE A 452 5.08 -12.72 31.30
N LEU A 453 4.35 -11.65 30.96
CA LEU A 453 4.93 -10.56 30.16
C LEU A 453 6.12 -9.90 30.87
N ARG A 454 6.05 -9.73 32.20
CA ARG A 454 7.17 -9.21 32.99
C ARG A 454 8.37 -10.15 33.03
N SER A 455 8.16 -11.46 33.08
CA SER A 455 9.26 -12.44 33.06
C SER A 455 10.04 -12.40 31.75
N HIS A 456 9.38 -12.00 30.64
CA HIS A 456 9.98 -11.74 29.32
C HIS A 456 10.49 -10.29 29.14
N GLY A 457 10.61 -9.52 30.23
CA GLY A 457 11.22 -8.19 30.21
C GLY A 457 10.35 -7.06 29.65
N PHE A 458 9.02 -7.24 29.62
CA PHE A 458 8.06 -6.17 29.30
C PHE A 458 7.60 -5.46 30.58
N SER A 459 7.71 -4.14 30.61
CA SER A 459 7.31 -3.34 31.78
C SER A 459 6.04 -2.52 31.56
N LYS A 460 5.73 -2.18 30.29
CA LYS A 460 4.59 -1.35 29.87
C LYS A 460 3.37 -2.21 29.57
N ILE A 461 2.78 -2.76 30.64
CA ILE A 461 1.62 -3.64 30.58
C ILE A 461 0.46 -2.94 31.26
N PHE A 462 -0.71 -2.97 30.63
CA PHE A 462 -1.93 -2.34 31.12
C PHE A 462 -3.10 -3.31 30.95
N THR A 463 -3.83 -3.56 32.04
CA THR A 463 -4.96 -4.48 32.03
C THR A 463 -6.28 -3.70 32.13
N ALA A 464 -7.14 -3.87 31.15
CA ALA A 464 -8.52 -3.38 31.13
C ALA A 464 -9.46 -4.52 31.53
N ILE A 465 -10.27 -4.29 32.58
CA ILE A 465 -11.28 -5.24 33.02
C ILE A 465 -12.57 -5.02 32.19
N SER A 466 -12.93 -6.01 31.41
CA SER A 466 -14.10 -6.05 30.54
C SER A 466 -15.32 -6.57 31.28
N ARG A 467 -16.40 -5.80 31.27
CA ARG A 467 -17.74 -6.25 31.68
C ARG A 467 -18.61 -6.63 30.48
N ARG A 468 -18.01 -6.81 29.31
CA ARG A 468 -18.70 -7.12 28.06
C ARG A 468 -19.04 -8.61 28.02
N GLN A 469 -20.03 -8.97 27.20
CA GLN A 469 -20.35 -10.37 26.96
C GLN A 469 -19.19 -11.07 26.24
N LYS A 470 -18.90 -12.31 26.66
CA LYS A 470 -17.90 -13.19 26.02
C LYS A 470 -18.11 -13.27 24.51
N GLY A 471 -17.02 -13.13 23.76
CA GLY A 471 -17.02 -13.18 22.30
C GLY A 471 -17.26 -11.84 21.60
N HIS A 472 -17.24 -10.71 22.30
CA HIS A 472 -17.32 -9.35 21.73
C HIS A 472 -15.92 -8.73 21.52
N VAL A 473 -15.05 -9.42 20.77
CA VAL A 473 -13.64 -9.06 20.57
C VAL A 473 -13.44 -7.62 20.06
N CYS A 474 -14.27 -7.17 19.13
CA CYS A 474 -14.18 -5.79 18.60
C CYS A 474 -14.46 -4.73 19.67
N ALA A 475 -15.32 -5.02 20.66
CA ALA A 475 -15.55 -4.11 21.78
C ALA A 475 -14.31 -4.01 22.68
N LEU A 476 -13.62 -5.13 22.92
CA LEU A 476 -12.38 -5.16 23.69
C LEU A 476 -11.27 -4.38 23.00
N TRP A 477 -11.14 -4.51 21.67
CA TRP A 477 -10.21 -3.68 20.89
C TRP A 477 -10.54 -2.20 20.99
N ARG A 478 -11.83 -1.80 20.96
CA ARG A 478 -12.19 -0.39 21.16
C ARG A 478 -11.78 0.13 22.54
N ASP A 479 -12.09 -0.63 23.60
CA ASP A 479 -11.82 -0.22 24.97
C ASP A 479 -10.30 -0.11 25.23
N THR A 480 -9.51 -1.08 24.77
CA THR A 480 -8.05 -1.07 24.87
C THR A 480 -7.39 -0.01 23.96
N ALA A 481 -7.89 0.18 22.74
CA ALA A 481 -7.41 1.22 21.83
C ALA A 481 -7.64 2.62 22.41
N ARG A 482 -8.76 2.86 23.09
CA ARG A 482 -9.05 4.14 23.73
C ARG A 482 -8.07 4.43 24.86
N LEU A 483 -7.77 3.45 25.71
CA LEU A 483 -6.76 3.58 26.75
C LEU A 483 -5.37 3.85 26.15
N ALA A 484 -5.02 3.14 25.07
CA ALA A 484 -3.78 3.37 24.35
C ALA A 484 -3.68 4.77 23.72
N TYR A 485 -4.81 5.31 23.26
CA TYR A 485 -4.92 6.65 22.70
C TYR A 485 -4.66 7.73 23.74
N GLU A 486 -5.19 7.57 24.95
CA GLU A 486 -4.93 8.42 26.12
C GLU A 486 -3.46 8.35 26.57
N HIS A 487 -2.83 7.18 26.48
CA HIS A 487 -1.41 6.99 26.76
C HIS A 487 -0.48 7.52 25.64
N THR A 488 -1.02 8.20 24.63
CA THR A 488 -0.28 8.80 23.52
C THR A 488 0.52 7.76 22.70
N CYS A 489 -0.08 6.60 22.42
CA CYS A 489 0.53 5.61 21.52
C CYS A 489 0.42 6.04 20.05
N ASP A 490 1.42 5.67 19.25
CA ASP A 490 1.55 6.04 17.83
C ASP A 490 0.90 4.99 16.92
N TYR A 491 1.12 3.71 17.19
CA TYR A 491 0.57 2.60 16.41
C TYR A 491 -0.35 1.73 17.25
N TYR A 492 -1.38 1.17 16.63
CA TYR A 492 -2.40 0.32 17.24
C TYR A 492 -2.43 -0.98 16.46
N VAL A 493 -1.96 -2.05 17.09
CA VAL A 493 -1.84 -3.39 16.51
C VAL A 493 -2.97 -4.23 17.06
N LEU A 494 -3.92 -4.61 16.20
CA LEU A 494 -5.02 -5.48 16.58
C LEU A 494 -4.53 -6.93 16.46
N MET A 495 -4.29 -7.60 17.59
CA MET A 495 -3.75 -8.96 17.63
C MET A 495 -4.49 -9.85 18.62
N GLY A 496 -4.36 -11.16 18.45
CA GLY A 496 -4.76 -12.15 19.44
C GLY A 496 -3.57 -12.60 20.31
N ASP A 497 -3.88 -13.24 21.43
CA ASP A 497 -2.92 -13.92 22.32
C ASP A 497 -2.32 -15.20 21.73
N ASP A 498 -2.93 -15.70 20.65
CA ASP A 498 -2.64 -16.95 19.95
C ASP A 498 -1.64 -16.82 18.78
N ILE A 499 -0.97 -15.67 18.71
CA ILE A 499 -0.06 -15.30 17.64
C ILE A 499 1.39 -15.58 18.02
N GLU A 500 2.14 -16.11 17.07
CA GLU A 500 3.59 -16.22 17.13
C GLU A 500 4.21 -15.34 16.03
N LEU A 501 5.02 -14.36 16.43
CA LEU A 501 5.76 -13.52 15.49
C LEU A 501 7.03 -14.24 15.04
N LEU A 502 7.25 -14.33 13.71
CA LEU A 502 8.34 -15.15 13.17
C LEU A 502 9.55 -14.35 12.67
N ASP A 503 9.36 -13.07 12.36
CA ASP A 503 10.38 -12.23 11.73
C ASP A 503 10.73 -11.02 12.63
N GLU A 504 12.04 -10.77 12.79
CA GLU A 504 12.57 -9.60 13.50
C GLU A 504 12.32 -8.30 12.72
N GLY A 505 12.27 -7.16 13.42
CA GLY A 505 12.25 -5.86 12.77
C GLY A 505 10.90 -5.48 12.20
N TRP A 506 9.82 -6.06 12.73
CA TRP A 506 8.49 -5.81 12.24
C TRP A 506 8.00 -4.39 12.56
N MET A 507 8.34 -3.81 13.71
CA MET A 507 7.92 -2.44 14.09
C MET A 507 8.55 -1.40 13.16
N ARG A 508 9.86 -1.50 12.92
CA ARG A 508 10.54 -0.61 11.95
C ARG A 508 9.99 -0.77 10.54
N THR A 509 9.67 -2.00 10.13
CA THR A 509 9.15 -2.29 8.79
C THR A 509 7.77 -1.66 8.62
N ILE A 510 6.90 -1.80 9.61
CA ILE A 510 5.58 -1.16 9.62
C ILE A 510 5.71 0.36 9.60
N HIS A 511 6.56 0.94 10.46
CA HIS A 511 6.79 2.39 10.48
C HIS A 511 7.23 2.93 9.12
N GLN A 512 8.21 2.27 8.47
CA GLN A 512 8.67 2.62 7.13
C GLN A 512 7.56 2.49 6.08
N ARG A 513 6.72 1.45 6.15
CA ARG A 513 5.59 1.31 5.22
C ARG A 513 4.55 2.39 5.39
N PHE A 514 4.26 2.82 6.61
CA PHE A 514 3.38 3.96 6.83
C PHE A 514 3.94 5.25 6.24
N GLN A 515 5.25 5.49 6.33
CA GLN A 515 5.88 6.63 5.67
C GLN A 515 5.70 6.56 4.14
N THR A 516 6.01 5.41 3.52
CA THR A 516 5.81 5.21 2.07
C THR A 516 4.35 5.39 1.65
N LEU A 517 3.40 4.79 2.39
CA LEU A 517 1.97 4.92 2.10
C LEU A 517 1.48 6.37 2.19
N SER A 518 1.96 7.12 3.18
CA SER A 518 1.61 8.54 3.35
C SER A 518 2.06 9.35 2.13
N ASP A 519 3.29 9.12 1.66
CA ASP A 519 3.83 9.79 0.48
C ASP A 519 3.06 9.41 -0.81
N GLU A 520 2.78 8.11 -1.01
CA GLU A 520 2.09 7.61 -2.21
C GLU A 520 0.61 8.01 -2.28
N SER A 521 -0.07 8.09 -1.14
CA SER A 521 -1.48 8.49 -1.05
C SER A 521 -1.69 10.00 -0.94
N GLY A 522 -0.61 10.77 -0.76
CA GLY A 522 -0.68 12.19 -0.43
C GLY A 522 -1.21 12.46 0.99
N GLY A 523 -1.24 11.44 1.83
CA GLY A 523 -1.70 11.51 3.22
C GLY A 523 -0.66 12.08 4.18
N PRO A 524 -1.10 12.55 5.37
CA PRO A 524 -0.19 12.97 6.43
C PRO A 524 0.57 11.77 7.01
N PRO A 525 1.68 11.98 7.74
CA PRO A 525 2.44 10.89 8.35
C PRO A 525 1.57 9.91 9.14
N GLY A 526 1.69 8.62 8.81
CA GLY A 526 0.93 7.55 9.44
C GLY A 526 -0.48 7.33 8.86
N PHE A 527 -0.89 8.05 7.81
CA PHE A 527 -2.16 7.81 7.16
C PHE A 527 -2.17 6.45 6.43
N GLY A 528 -3.06 5.55 6.85
CA GLY A 528 -3.24 4.26 6.19
C GLY A 528 -3.55 3.10 7.13
N CYS A 529 -3.44 1.89 6.57
CA CYS A 529 -3.52 0.63 7.29
C CYS A 529 -2.50 -0.37 6.75
N VAL A 530 -1.76 -1.02 7.64
CA VAL A 530 -0.78 -2.06 7.29
C VAL A 530 -1.19 -3.36 7.95
N ALA A 531 -1.27 -4.47 7.21
CA ALA A 531 -1.58 -5.79 7.76
C ALA A 531 -0.35 -6.73 7.70
N PHE A 532 -0.29 -7.70 8.62
CA PHE A 532 0.77 -8.72 8.62
C PHE A 532 0.55 -9.77 7.52
N THR A 533 1.59 -10.51 7.17
CA THR A 533 1.47 -11.71 6.34
C THR A 533 1.22 -12.92 7.22
N ASP A 534 -0.02 -13.37 7.28
CA ASP A 534 -0.41 -14.57 8.02
C ASP A 534 -0.16 -15.82 7.18
N ILE A 535 0.80 -16.65 7.62
CA ILE A 535 1.13 -17.88 6.90
C ILE A 535 0.09 -18.98 7.09
N THR A 536 -0.78 -18.85 8.10
CA THR A 536 -1.92 -19.75 8.33
C THR A 536 -3.08 -19.38 7.39
N PHE A 537 -3.26 -18.11 7.04
CA PHE A 537 -4.31 -17.62 6.13
C PHE A 537 -3.79 -16.80 4.94
N PRO A 538 -3.19 -17.46 3.91
CA PRO A 538 -2.67 -16.77 2.74
C PRO A 538 -3.77 -15.96 2.01
N GLY A 539 -3.45 -14.71 1.65
CA GLY A 539 -4.32 -13.87 0.83
C GLY A 539 -5.50 -13.21 1.56
N MET A 540 -5.50 -13.19 2.91
CA MET A 540 -6.38 -12.33 3.69
C MET A 540 -5.54 -11.36 4.53
N PRO A 541 -5.83 -10.05 4.50
CA PRO A 541 -5.22 -9.14 5.46
C PRO A 541 -5.80 -9.44 6.84
N THR A 542 -4.97 -9.97 7.72
CA THR A 542 -5.30 -10.22 9.14
C THR A 542 -4.39 -9.36 10.02
N PHE A 543 -4.89 -9.06 11.22
CA PHE A 543 -4.15 -8.28 12.23
C PHE A 543 -3.72 -6.90 11.73
N PRO A 544 -4.68 -6.02 11.37
CA PRO A 544 -4.34 -4.69 10.87
C PRO A 544 -3.65 -3.85 11.94
N VAL A 545 -2.75 -3.00 11.47
CA VAL A 545 -2.12 -1.93 12.21
C VAL A 545 -2.61 -0.62 11.64
N VAL A 546 -3.03 0.28 12.53
CA VAL A 546 -3.37 1.67 12.20
C VAL A 546 -2.52 2.63 13.03
N HIS A 547 -2.29 3.82 12.52
CA HIS A 547 -1.58 4.88 13.24
C HIS A 547 -2.56 5.72 14.08
N ARG A 548 -2.03 6.54 14.99
CA ARG A 548 -2.76 7.55 15.76
C ARG A 548 -3.61 8.46 14.90
N THR A 549 -3.16 8.77 13.68
CA THR A 549 -3.94 9.52 12.68
C THR A 549 -5.32 8.91 12.44
N HIS A 550 -5.44 7.58 12.44
CA HIS A 550 -6.75 6.92 12.37
C HIS A 550 -7.62 7.27 13.58
N MET A 551 -7.05 7.14 14.78
CA MET A 551 -7.76 7.46 16.01
C MET A 551 -8.20 8.93 16.04
N ASP A 552 -7.38 9.86 15.52
CA ASP A 552 -7.72 11.27 15.41
C ASP A 552 -8.87 11.52 14.40
N ILE A 553 -8.92 10.78 13.30
CA ILE A 553 -10.03 10.85 12.32
C ILE A 553 -11.34 10.35 12.93
N PHE A 554 -11.28 9.31 13.75
CA PHE A 554 -12.44 8.57 14.27
C PHE A 554 -12.70 8.82 15.76
N ASP A 555 -12.27 9.96 16.30
CA ASP A 555 -12.55 10.40 17.67
C ASP A 555 -12.19 9.35 18.75
N GLY A 556 -11.07 8.64 18.55
CA GLY A 556 -10.57 7.62 19.45
C GLY A 556 -11.17 6.22 19.25
N HIS A 557 -11.97 5.99 18.21
CA HIS A 557 -12.53 4.69 17.88
C HIS A 557 -11.73 3.97 16.78
N VAL A 558 -11.33 2.72 17.05
CA VAL A 558 -10.55 1.91 16.09
C VAL A 558 -11.43 1.13 15.10
N VAL A 559 -12.65 0.76 15.50
CA VAL A 559 -13.66 0.13 14.65
C VAL A 559 -15.05 0.62 15.10
N PRO A 560 -16.08 0.61 14.23
CA PRO A 560 -17.46 0.98 14.60
C PRO A 560 -18.08 0.04 15.67
N GLU A 561 -19.12 0.50 16.35
CA GLU A 561 -19.74 -0.22 17.47
C GLU A 561 -20.47 -1.51 17.06
N GLU A 562 -20.97 -1.55 15.82
CA GLU A 562 -21.75 -2.63 15.24
C GLU A 562 -20.93 -3.90 14.99
N PHE A 563 -19.61 -3.78 14.92
CA PHE A 563 -18.72 -4.93 14.82
C PHE A 563 -18.59 -5.62 16.18
N ILE A 564 -18.86 -6.94 16.19
CA ILE A 564 -18.85 -7.78 17.39
C ILE A 564 -17.55 -8.60 17.47
N ASN A 565 -17.30 -9.50 16.51
CA ASN A 565 -16.10 -10.35 16.51
C ASN A 565 -15.59 -10.81 15.15
N GLN A 566 -16.25 -10.43 14.06
CA GLN A 566 -15.77 -10.64 12.69
C GLN A 566 -15.74 -9.30 11.96
N ASP A 567 -15.13 -9.31 10.78
CA ASP A 567 -15.16 -8.22 9.82
C ASP A 567 -14.40 -6.93 10.19
N GLY A 568 -13.94 -6.75 11.45
CA GLY A 568 -13.12 -5.60 11.86
C GLY A 568 -11.78 -5.49 11.11
N ASP A 569 -11.06 -6.61 11.00
CA ASP A 569 -9.80 -6.69 10.24
C ASP A 569 -9.96 -6.29 8.77
N PRO A 570 -10.82 -6.96 7.98
CA PRO A 570 -11.01 -6.59 6.59
C PRO A 570 -11.69 -5.22 6.45
N TYR A 571 -12.48 -4.74 7.41
CA TYR A 571 -13.06 -3.40 7.38
C TYR A 571 -11.98 -2.31 7.33
N LEU A 572 -11.03 -2.34 8.28
CA LEU A 572 -9.94 -1.36 8.33
C LEU A 572 -9.11 -1.36 7.06
N PHE A 573 -8.74 -2.55 6.60
CA PHE A 573 -7.95 -2.70 5.39
C PHE A 573 -8.70 -2.18 4.15
N GLN A 574 -9.97 -2.58 3.99
CA GLN A 574 -10.77 -2.16 2.82
C GLN A 574 -11.07 -0.67 2.85
N MET A 575 -11.28 -0.06 4.02
CA MET A 575 -11.54 1.38 4.13
C MET A 575 -10.38 2.20 3.57
N TYR A 576 -9.15 1.93 4.00
CA TYR A 576 -7.95 2.64 3.53
C TYR A 576 -7.53 2.24 2.10
N ARG A 577 -7.90 1.03 1.65
CA ARG A 577 -7.72 0.62 0.26
C ARG A 577 -8.32 1.63 -0.70
N HIS A 578 -9.54 2.13 -0.45
CA HIS A 578 -10.22 3.13 -1.31
C HIS A 578 -9.51 4.48 -1.40
N PHE A 579 -8.43 4.72 -0.65
CA PHE A 579 -7.57 5.90 -0.72
C PHE A 579 -6.15 5.56 -1.23
N GLY A 580 -5.90 4.30 -1.62
CA GLY A 580 -4.55 3.83 -1.97
C GLY A 580 -3.60 3.80 -0.77
N ALA A 581 -4.13 3.73 0.46
CA ALA A 581 -3.37 3.84 1.70
C ALA A 581 -3.38 2.55 2.52
N SER A 582 -3.48 1.38 1.87
CA SER A 582 -3.44 0.07 2.53
C SER A 582 -2.44 -0.88 1.88
N THR A 583 -1.67 -1.62 2.67
CA THR A 583 -0.75 -2.67 2.18
C THR A 583 -0.55 -3.77 3.21
N THR A 584 0.06 -4.89 2.82
CA THR A 584 0.65 -5.82 3.78
C THR A 584 2.16 -5.63 3.90
N VAL A 585 2.73 -6.16 4.98
CA VAL A 585 4.19 -6.27 5.18
C VAL A 585 4.65 -7.72 5.03
N PRO A 586 5.88 -7.97 4.54
CA PRO A 586 6.43 -9.31 4.40
C PRO A 586 6.82 -9.96 5.76
N VAL A 587 6.38 -9.36 6.87
CA VAL A 587 6.57 -9.91 8.21
C VAL A 587 5.55 -11.02 8.42
N ARG A 588 6.05 -12.21 8.71
CA ARG A 588 5.25 -13.40 8.91
C ARG A 588 4.85 -13.54 10.37
N LEU A 589 3.61 -13.98 10.56
CA LEU A 589 3.11 -14.48 11.82
C LEU A 589 2.43 -15.82 11.61
N HIS A 590 2.39 -16.61 12.66
CA HIS A 590 1.63 -17.85 12.73
C HIS A 590 0.48 -17.69 13.73
N ASN A 591 -0.74 -18.01 13.30
CA ASN A 591 -1.89 -18.10 14.19
C ASN A 591 -2.17 -19.55 14.56
N SER A 592 -2.15 -19.84 15.87
CA SER A 592 -2.39 -21.17 16.44
C SER A 592 -3.87 -21.50 16.65
N VAL A 593 -4.77 -20.50 16.72
CA VAL A 593 -6.21 -20.68 16.96
C VAL A 593 -7.06 -19.75 16.10
N GLY A 594 -8.02 -20.32 15.37
CA GLY A 594 -8.91 -19.59 14.47
C GLY A 594 -8.55 -19.79 13.00
N GLY A 595 -9.54 -19.57 12.12
CA GLY A 595 -9.41 -19.92 10.71
C GLY A 595 -10.56 -20.71 10.10
N SER A 596 -10.20 -21.74 9.33
CA SER A 596 -11.09 -22.81 8.87
C SER A 596 -11.52 -23.79 9.96
N ASP A 597 -10.82 -23.80 11.10
CA ASP A 597 -11.13 -24.60 12.29
C ASP A 597 -12.14 -23.89 13.22
N ASP A 598 -12.63 -24.60 14.24
CA ASP A 598 -13.61 -24.09 15.20
C ASP A 598 -13.08 -22.82 15.90
N ALA A 599 -13.75 -21.70 15.68
CA ALA A 599 -13.40 -20.44 16.33
C ALA A 599 -13.72 -20.49 17.83
N ARG A 600 -13.00 -19.67 18.61
CA ARG A 600 -13.19 -19.49 20.06
C ARG A 600 -14.64 -19.15 20.46
N TYR A 601 -15.40 -18.57 19.52
CA TYR A 601 -16.75 -18.09 19.68
C TYR A 601 -17.57 -18.35 18.42
N GLU A 602 -18.89 -18.26 18.53
CA GLU A 602 -19.76 -18.20 17.37
C GLU A 602 -19.38 -16.98 16.51
N LYS A 603 -19.03 -17.22 15.25
CA LYS A 603 -18.64 -16.17 14.30
C LYS A 603 -19.87 -15.33 13.96
N GLN A 604 -19.85 -14.06 14.32
CA GLN A 604 -20.93 -13.12 14.03
C GLN A 604 -20.48 -12.11 12.98
N HIS A 605 -20.97 -12.30 11.75
CA HIS A 605 -20.71 -11.39 10.63
C HIS A 605 -21.74 -10.26 10.58
N LEU A 606 -21.28 -9.04 10.32
CA LEU A 606 -22.16 -7.91 10.07
C LEU A 606 -22.56 -7.89 8.60
N SER A 607 -23.72 -8.47 8.27
CA SER A 607 -24.15 -8.74 6.87
C SER A 607 -24.05 -7.56 5.88
N ASN A 608 -24.08 -6.31 6.36
CA ASN A 608 -24.08 -5.10 5.54
C ASN A 608 -22.82 -4.24 5.69
N TRP A 609 -21.75 -4.73 6.32
CA TRP A 609 -20.59 -3.90 6.64
C TRP A 609 -19.90 -3.30 5.41
N THR A 610 -19.91 -4.02 4.28
CA THR A 610 -19.34 -3.56 2.98
C THR A 610 -20.17 -2.46 2.30
N PHE A 611 -21.26 -2.02 2.91
CA PHE A 611 -22.12 -0.94 2.43
C PHE A 611 -22.09 0.23 3.40
N GLU A 612 -23.14 0.40 4.21
CA GLU A 612 -23.32 1.57 5.07
C GLU A 612 -22.15 1.81 6.05
N PRO A 613 -21.67 0.81 6.84
CA PRO A 613 -20.51 1.03 7.70
C PRO A 613 -19.24 1.46 6.95
N LEU A 614 -18.93 0.81 5.82
CA LEU A 614 -17.77 1.17 4.99
C LEU A 614 -17.90 2.55 4.35
N GLU A 615 -19.09 2.90 3.82
CA GLU A 615 -19.35 4.23 3.24
C GLU A 615 -19.29 5.34 4.30
N ASN A 616 -19.76 5.08 5.52
CA ASN A 616 -19.64 6.01 6.64
C ASN A 616 -18.16 6.25 6.98
N GLY A 617 -17.36 5.18 7.06
CA GLY A 617 -15.91 5.28 7.28
C GLY A 617 -15.19 6.08 6.19
N LYS A 618 -15.49 5.80 4.91
CA LYS A 618 -14.92 6.56 3.78
C LYS A 618 -15.34 8.03 3.80
N THR A 619 -16.59 8.32 4.13
CA THR A 619 -17.10 9.69 4.20
C THR A 619 -16.40 10.47 5.30
N ARG A 620 -16.20 9.87 6.47
CA ARG A 620 -15.46 10.48 7.58
C ARG A 620 -14.02 10.83 7.19
N ILE A 621 -13.31 9.91 6.52
CA ILE A 621 -11.95 10.18 6.01
C ILE A 621 -11.97 11.35 5.01
N ARG A 622 -12.94 11.37 4.08
CA ARG A 622 -13.05 12.41 3.05
C ARG A 622 -13.29 13.79 3.66
N GLU A 623 -14.21 13.90 4.61
CA GLU A 623 -14.52 15.14 5.31
C GLU A 623 -13.32 15.64 6.13
N TRP A 624 -12.63 14.73 6.82
CA TRP A 624 -11.44 15.07 7.58
C TRP A 624 -10.28 15.51 6.66
N ALA A 625 -10.03 14.78 5.57
CA ALA A 625 -8.97 15.06 4.62
C ALA A 625 -9.17 16.40 3.90
N ALA A 626 -10.43 16.79 3.61
CA ALA A 626 -10.74 18.08 3.00
C ALA A 626 -10.23 19.28 3.84
N LEU A 627 -10.13 19.12 5.16
CA LEU A 627 -9.66 20.17 6.07
C LEU A 627 -8.18 20.06 6.39
N HIS A 628 -7.63 18.85 6.49
CA HIS A 628 -6.29 18.61 7.04
C HIS A 628 -5.26 18.10 6.02
N ALA A 629 -5.70 17.46 4.93
CA ALA A 629 -4.84 16.78 3.97
C ALA A 629 -5.46 16.77 2.55
N PRO A 630 -5.52 17.93 1.87
CA PRO A 630 -6.28 18.08 0.61
C PRO A 630 -5.71 17.29 -0.59
N ARG A 631 -4.54 16.66 -0.44
CA ARG A 631 -3.95 15.79 -1.45
C ARG A 631 -4.51 14.35 -1.42
N VAL A 632 -5.20 13.97 -0.34
CA VAL A 632 -5.80 12.64 -0.21
C VAL A 632 -7.08 12.60 -1.04
N GLU A 633 -7.13 11.71 -2.02
CA GLU A 633 -8.28 11.51 -2.89
C GLU A 633 -8.82 10.09 -2.79
N GLN A 634 -10.14 9.96 -2.74
CA GLN A 634 -10.78 8.64 -2.87
C GLN A 634 -10.68 8.16 -4.31
N LYS A 635 -10.17 6.95 -4.49
CA LYS A 635 -10.06 6.28 -5.78
C LYS A 635 -11.32 5.45 -6.04
N MET A 636 -11.66 5.31 -7.32
CA MET A 636 -12.73 4.41 -7.75
C MET A 636 -12.31 2.96 -7.53
N SER A 637 -13.26 2.08 -7.22
CA SER A 637 -12.99 0.65 -7.04
C SER A 637 -13.79 -0.24 -8.00
N LEU A 638 -13.10 -1.18 -8.64
CA LEU A 638 -13.67 -2.17 -9.55
C LEU A 638 -13.07 -3.54 -9.26
N ASP A 639 -13.84 -4.44 -8.67
CA ASP A 639 -13.42 -5.83 -8.42
C ASP A 639 -13.81 -6.74 -9.61
N VAL A 640 -13.00 -7.74 -9.90
CA VAL A 640 -13.24 -8.74 -10.95
C VAL A 640 -13.58 -10.07 -10.28
N ILE A 641 -14.77 -10.60 -10.52
CA ILE A 641 -15.21 -11.90 -10.00
C ILE A 641 -15.11 -12.95 -11.10
N VAL A 642 -14.37 -14.03 -10.81
CA VAL A 642 -14.18 -15.16 -11.72
C VAL A 642 -14.66 -16.45 -11.07
N PRO A 643 -15.86 -16.97 -11.40
CA PRO A 643 -16.25 -18.32 -11.03
C PRO A 643 -15.45 -19.31 -11.88
N SER A 644 -14.69 -20.20 -11.24
CA SER A 644 -13.82 -21.16 -11.91
C SER A 644 -14.22 -22.59 -11.56
N TYR A 645 -14.69 -23.33 -12.56
CA TYR A 645 -14.95 -24.76 -12.42
C TYR A 645 -13.72 -25.60 -12.77
N ARG A 646 -12.96 -25.19 -13.80
CA ARG A 646 -11.86 -26.02 -14.36
C ARG A 646 -10.51 -25.70 -13.73
N VAL A 647 -10.31 -24.47 -13.27
CA VAL A 647 -9.03 -23.96 -12.76
C VAL A 647 -7.93 -24.06 -13.83
N GLU A 648 -8.21 -23.59 -15.04
CA GLU A 648 -7.24 -23.57 -16.15
C GLU A 648 -6.24 -22.41 -15.95
N LEU A 649 -5.06 -22.74 -15.43
CA LEU A 649 -4.07 -21.76 -14.96
C LEU A 649 -3.70 -20.70 -16.01
N GLU A 650 -3.49 -21.09 -17.27
CA GLU A 650 -3.11 -20.15 -18.32
C GLU A 650 -4.17 -19.07 -18.56
N ARG A 651 -5.45 -19.43 -18.51
CA ARG A 651 -6.56 -18.50 -18.75
C ARG A 651 -6.81 -17.61 -17.55
N LEU A 652 -6.83 -18.21 -16.36
CA LEU A 652 -6.92 -17.45 -15.12
C LEU A 652 -5.78 -16.42 -15.06
N GLN A 653 -4.56 -16.80 -15.43
CA GLN A 653 -3.43 -15.87 -15.44
C GLN A 653 -3.67 -14.68 -16.37
N ARG A 654 -4.24 -14.87 -17.56
CA ARG A 654 -4.58 -13.74 -18.47
C ARG A 654 -5.58 -12.76 -17.85
N ILE A 655 -6.53 -13.25 -17.05
CA ILE A 655 -7.46 -12.38 -16.32
C ILE A 655 -6.73 -11.68 -15.16
N LEU A 656 -5.92 -12.41 -14.40
CA LEU A 656 -5.16 -11.86 -13.27
C LEU A 656 -4.09 -10.85 -13.71
N ASP A 657 -3.58 -10.94 -14.95
CA ASP A 657 -2.60 -10.03 -15.53
C ASP A 657 -3.20 -8.73 -16.10
N LEU A 658 -4.53 -8.57 -16.02
CA LEU A 658 -5.18 -7.32 -16.42
C LEU A 658 -4.61 -6.15 -15.62
N LYS A 659 -4.10 -5.15 -16.34
CA LYS A 659 -3.47 -3.98 -15.71
C LYS A 659 -4.56 -3.02 -15.20
N PRO A 660 -4.62 -2.73 -13.89
CA PRO A 660 -5.50 -1.70 -13.38
C PRO A 660 -5.06 -0.32 -13.85
N SER A 661 -5.99 0.61 -13.86
CA SER A 661 -5.71 2.03 -14.10
C SER A 661 -5.10 2.68 -12.86
N PRO A 662 -4.20 3.66 -12.98
CA PRO A 662 -3.63 4.37 -11.82
C PRO A 662 -4.69 5.05 -10.93
N THR A 663 -5.88 5.33 -11.48
CA THR A 663 -7.00 5.99 -10.80
C THR A 663 -8.10 5.05 -10.32
N CYS A 664 -7.93 3.74 -10.53
CA CYS A 664 -8.89 2.71 -10.16
C CYS A 664 -8.21 1.57 -9.40
N ILE A 665 -8.75 1.20 -8.24
CA ILE A 665 -8.25 0.07 -7.47
C ILE A 665 -9.04 -1.17 -7.86
N THR A 666 -8.33 -2.28 -8.10
CA THR A 666 -8.93 -3.55 -8.52
C THR A 666 -8.48 -4.69 -7.63
N MET A 667 -9.40 -5.58 -7.28
CA MET A 667 -9.09 -6.92 -6.79
C MET A 667 -9.70 -7.98 -7.69
N PHE A 668 -9.02 -9.11 -7.81
CA PHE A 668 -9.47 -10.29 -8.52
C PHE A 668 -9.93 -11.31 -7.49
N ILE A 669 -11.21 -11.68 -7.54
CA ILE A 669 -11.85 -12.63 -6.64
C ILE A 669 -12.16 -13.89 -7.45
N VAL A 670 -11.33 -14.91 -7.28
CA VAL A 670 -11.48 -16.20 -7.95
C VAL A 670 -12.23 -17.16 -7.03
N ILE A 671 -13.44 -17.55 -7.43
CA ILE A 671 -14.25 -18.52 -6.70
C ILE A 671 -14.13 -19.88 -7.37
N ILE A 672 -13.38 -20.80 -6.76
CA ILE A 672 -13.23 -22.18 -7.23
C ILE A 672 -14.50 -22.94 -6.85
N ASP A 673 -15.28 -23.30 -7.87
CA ASP A 673 -16.56 -23.97 -7.69
C ASP A 673 -16.39 -25.46 -7.34
N ASP A 674 -15.44 -26.14 -7.98
CA ASP A 674 -15.15 -27.56 -7.73
C ASP A 674 -13.87 -27.73 -6.89
N PRO A 675 -13.98 -28.16 -5.61
CA PRO A 675 -12.81 -28.34 -4.74
C PRO A 675 -11.90 -29.49 -5.18
N THR A 676 -12.30 -30.31 -6.15
CA THR A 676 -11.53 -31.49 -6.58
C THR A 676 -10.51 -31.20 -7.68
N SER A 677 -10.40 -29.96 -8.15
CA SER A 677 -9.46 -29.61 -9.22
C SER A 677 -8.00 -29.81 -8.80
N PRO A 678 -7.14 -30.44 -9.65
CA PRO A 678 -5.74 -30.72 -9.30
C PRO A 678 -4.84 -29.48 -9.29
N TYR A 679 -5.30 -28.35 -9.84
CA TYR A 679 -4.48 -27.14 -10.03
C TYR A 679 -4.65 -26.07 -8.95
N ILE A 680 -5.48 -26.33 -7.93
CA ILE A 680 -5.80 -25.37 -6.87
C ILE A 680 -4.55 -24.91 -6.12
N HIS A 681 -3.75 -25.86 -5.62
CA HIS A 681 -2.52 -25.56 -4.87
C HIS A 681 -1.51 -24.76 -5.70
N GLN A 682 -1.41 -25.03 -7.00
CA GLN A 682 -0.53 -24.28 -7.89
C GLN A 682 -1.03 -22.84 -8.09
N LEU A 683 -2.34 -22.63 -8.22
CA LEU A 683 -2.93 -21.30 -8.34
C LEU A 683 -2.70 -20.47 -7.07
N GLU A 684 -2.94 -21.04 -5.89
CA GLU A 684 -2.70 -20.40 -4.60
C GLU A 684 -1.22 -20.04 -4.42
N HIS A 685 -0.32 -21.00 -4.67
CA HIS A 685 1.11 -20.77 -4.54
C HIS A 685 1.61 -19.66 -5.47
N THR A 686 1.20 -19.68 -6.75
CA THR A 686 1.64 -18.70 -7.77
C THR A 686 1.13 -17.28 -7.49
N ASN A 687 0.04 -17.14 -6.74
CA ASN A 687 -0.56 -15.83 -6.42
C ASN A 687 -0.45 -15.45 -4.94
N SER A 688 0.29 -16.22 -4.13
CA SER A 688 0.44 -16.01 -2.68
C SER A 688 0.99 -14.64 -2.30
N TYR A 689 1.81 -14.03 -3.17
CA TYR A 689 2.39 -12.70 -2.97
C TYR A 689 1.50 -11.55 -3.45
N ARG A 690 0.41 -11.84 -4.17
CA ARG A 690 -0.47 -10.83 -4.77
C ARG A 690 -1.60 -10.44 -3.83
N LEU A 691 -1.55 -9.20 -3.35
CA LEU A 691 -2.58 -8.63 -2.46
C LEU A 691 -3.88 -8.29 -3.17
N ASP A 692 -3.80 -8.14 -4.48
CA ASP A 692 -4.94 -7.87 -5.34
C ASP A 692 -5.64 -9.15 -5.81
N VAL A 693 -5.23 -10.34 -5.35
CA VAL A 693 -5.83 -11.63 -5.75
C VAL A 693 -6.36 -12.38 -4.52
N ARG A 694 -7.64 -12.73 -4.55
CA ARG A 694 -8.35 -13.46 -3.50
C ARG A 694 -8.93 -14.75 -4.08
N ILE A 695 -8.44 -15.89 -3.60
CA ILE A 695 -8.90 -17.21 -4.03
C ILE A 695 -9.81 -17.80 -2.95
N ARG A 696 -10.99 -18.32 -3.32
CA ARG A 696 -11.95 -18.94 -2.40
C ARG A 696 -12.47 -20.25 -2.96
N ILE A 697 -12.39 -21.31 -2.18
CA ILE A 697 -12.79 -22.67 -2.60
C ILE A 697 -14.15 -23.01 -2.00
N ASN A 698 -15.11 -23.43 -2.82
CA ASN A 698 -16.40 -23.94 -2.35
C ASN A 698 -16.23 -25.35 -1.77
N LYS A 699 -17.00 -25.68 -0.71
CA LYS A 699 -16.96 -27.02 -0.10
C LYS A 699 -17.47 -28.12 -1.04
N THR A 700 -18.32 -27.75 -1.99
CA THR A 700 -18.92 -28.64 -2.99
C THR A 700 -19.15 -27.85 -4.28
N ASN A 701 -19.32 -28.53 -5.41
CA ASN A 701 -19.78 -27.89 -6.65
C ASN A 701 -21.17 -27.27 -6.45
N CYS A 702 -21.23 -25.94 -6.40
CA CYS A 702 -22.45 -25.16 -6.20
C CYS A 702 -23.00 -24.59 -7.52
N GLY A 703 -22.18 -24.53 -8.56
CA GLY A 703 -22.50 -23.95 -9.87
C GLY A 703 -22.10 -22.47 -9.98
N ALA A 704 -22.10 -21.96 -11.22
CA ALA A 704 -21.65 -20.61 -11.52
C ALA A 704 -22.45 -19.51 -10.79
N SER A 705 -23.78 -19.60 -10.75
CA SER A 705 -24.63 -18.63 -10.04
C SER A 705 -24.29 -18.51 -8.56
N ALA A 706 -24.15 -19.63 -7.86
CA ALA A 706 -23.78 -19.64 -6.45
C ALA A 706 -22.36 -19.10 -6.22
N SER A 707 -21.43 -19.43 -7.12
CA SER A 707 -20.06 -18.92 -7.08
C SER A 707 -19.99 -17.41 -7.32
N ARG A 708 -20.77 -16.87 -8.27
CA ARG A 708 -20.89 -15.41 -8.50
C ARG A 708 -21.50 -14.69 -7.29
N ASN A 709 -22.53 -15.27 -6.68
CA ASN A 709 -23.13 -14.73 -5.44
C ASN A 709 -22.12 -14.70 -4.30
N ARG A 710 -21.31 -15.76 -4.13
CA ARG A 710 -20.22 -15.76 -3.13
C ARG A 710 -19.21 -14.66 -3.44
N GLY A 711 -18.79 -14.51 -4.69
CA GLY A 711 -17.89 -13.43 -5.09
C GLY A 711 -18.44 -12.03 -4.74
N LEU A 712 -19.74 -11.79 -4.93
CA LEU A 712 -20.39 -10.51 -4.58
C LEU A 712 -20.31 -10.21 -3.08
N THR A 713 -20.46 -11.24 -2.25
CA THR A 713 -20.32 -11.14 -0.79
C THR A 713 -18.88 -10.82 -0.38
N GLU A 714 -17.89 -11.35 -1.09
CA GLU A 714 -16.45 -11.15 -0.81
C GLU A 714 -15.94 -9.78 -1.29
N SER A 715 -16.63 -9.17 -2.27
CA SER A 715 -16.30 -7.87 -2.85
C SER A 715 -16.74 -6.72 -1.95
N SER A 716 -15.90 -5.69 -1.85
CA SER A 716 -16.18 -4.40 -1.18
C SER A 716 -16.08 -3.21 -2.14
N ALA A 717 -15.83 -3.46 -3.44
CA ALA A 717 -15.76 -2.42 -4.45
C ALA A 717 -17.12 -1.79 -4.79
N GLU A 718 -17.05 -0.60 -5.37
CA GLU A 718 -18.20 0.14 -5.88
C GLU A 718 -18.79 -0.51 -7.13
N TRP A 719 -17.94 -1.16 -7.93
CA TRP A 719 -18.30 -1.86 -9.15
C TRP A 719 -17.70 -3.25 -9.17
N VAL A 720 -18.38 -4.15 -9.87
CA VAL A 720 -17.96 -5.54 -10.05
C VAL A 720 -18.02 -5.89 -11.52
N ALA A 721 -16.96 -6.47 -12.06
CA ALA A 721 -16.94 -7.11 -13.37
C ALA A 721 -17.00 -8.64 -13.20
N PHE A 722 -18.01 -9.27 -13.77
CA PHE A 722 -18.06 -10.72 -13.96
C PHE A 722 -17.31 -11.10 -15.23
N LEU A 723 -16.38 -12.03 -15.10
CA LEU A 723 -15.67 -12.68 -16.19
C LEU A 723 -15.72 -14.20 -15.95
N ASP A 724 -15.92 -14.99 -17.00
CA ASP A 724 -15.88 -16.45 -16.88
C ASP A 724 -14.43 -16.96 -16.89
N ASP A 725 -14.18 -18.16 -16.34
CA ASP A 725 -12.84 -18.78 -16.30
C ASP A 725 -12.29 -19.18 -17.68
N ASP A 726 -13.14 -19.11 -18.71
CA ASP A 726 -12.81 -19.47 -20.08
C ASP A 726 -12.88 -18.31 -21.08
N VAL A 727 -12.73 -17.05 -20.64
CA VAL A 727 -12.59 -15.90 -21.55
C VAL A 727 -11.19 -15.28 -21.56
N ASP A 728 -10.84 -14.69 -22.70
CA ASP A 728 -9.65 -13.87 -22.91
C ASP A 728 -10.06 -12.39 -22.98
N PRO A 729 -9.99 -11.63 -21.87
CA PRO A 729 -10.31 -10.21 -21.87
C PRO A 729 -9.28 -9.40 -22.66
N SER A 730 -9.71 -8.30 -23.28
CA SER A 730 -8.78 -7.38 -23.94
C SER A 730 -7.77 -6.82 -22.92
N PRO A 731 -6.49 -6.56 -23.30
CA PRO A 731 -5.49 -6.05 -22.36
C PRO A 731 -5.88 -4.74 -21.66
N ASN A 732 -6.72 -3.92 -22.29
CA ASN A 732 -7.20 -2.64 -21.77
C ASN A 732 -8.60 -2.74 -21.13
N TYR A 733 -9.07 -3.95 -20.80
CA TYR A 733 -10.43 -4.19 -20.31
C TYR A 733 -10.79 -3.30 -19.11
N LEU A 734 -9.93 -3.23 -18.08
CA LEU A 734 -10.18 -2.45 -16.87
C LEU A 734 -10.21 -0.93 -17.16
N VAL A 735 -9.33 -0.45 -18.03
CA VAL A 735 -9.29 0.96 -18.45
C VAL A 735 -10.57 1.33 -19.23
N ALA A 736 -11.03 0.43 -20.11
CA ALA A 736 -12.28 0.61 -20.85
C ALA A 736 -13.48 0.61 -19.90
N ALA A 737 -13.54 -0.34 -18.96
CA ALA A 737 -14.59 -0.41 -17.94
C ALA A 737 -14.65 0.88 -17.11
N GLU A 738 -13.50 1.37 -16.62
CA GLU A 738 -13.44 2.64 -15.88
C GLU A 738 -13.97 3.82 -16.68
N LYS A 739 -13.60 3.93 -17.95
CA LYS A 739 -14.06 5.01 -18.83
C LYS A 739 -15.60 5.08 -18.87
N TYR A 740 -16.28 3.95 -19.03
CA TYR A 740 -17.75 3.93 -19.08
C TYR A 740 -18.39 4.17 -17.71
N ILE A 741 -17.81 3.60 -16.64
CA ILE A 741 -18.26 3.84 -15.26
C ILE A 741 -18.24 5.33 -14.94
N ARG A 742 -17.16 6.04 -15.30
CA ARG A 742 -17.04 7.48 -15.06
C ARG A 742 -18.00 8.33 -15.90
N GLN A 743 -18.37 7.86 -17.10
CA GLN A 743 -19.35 8.54 -17.95
C GLN A 743 -20.79 8.37 -17.44
N HIS A 744 -21.10 7.21 -16.86
CA HIS A 744 -22.44 6.87 -16.38
C HIS A 744 -22.39 6.26 -14.96
N PRO A 745 -22.01 7.04 -13.92
CA PRO A 745 -21.86 6.53 -12.56
C PRO A 745 -23.18 6.03 -11.95
N ASP A 746 -24.32 6.47 -12.52
CA ASP A 746 -25.64 6.07 -12.06
C ASP A 746 -26.26 4.86 -12.76
N ALA A 747 -25.53 4.23 -13.68
CA ALA A 747 -25.99 3.04 -14.38
C ALA A 747 -26.17 1.83 -13.44
N ALA A 748 -27.16 1.00 -13.75
CA ALA A 748 -27.30 -0.33 -13.15
C ALA A 748 -26.05 -1.20 -13.39
N GLY A 749 -25.40 -1.00 -14.53
CA GLY A 749 -24.24 -1.73 -14.97
C GLY A 749 -23.92 -1.45 -16.45
N PHE A 750 -22.93 -2.16 -16.96
CA PHE A 750 -22.49 -2.10 -18.34
C PHE A 750 -22.41 -3.50 -18.94
N VAL A 751 -22.85 -3.61 -20.19
CA VAL A 751 -22.76 -4.84 -20.98
C VAL A 751 -21.62 -4.69 -21.97
N GLY A 752 -20.60 -5.55 -21.86
CA GLY A 752 -19.50 -5.60 -22.80
C GLY A 752 -19.76 -6.59 -23.94
N ASN A 753 -18.92 -6.53 -24.98
CA ASN A 753 -19.00 -7.47 -26.09
C ASN A 753 -18.22 -8.77 -25.80
N ALA A 754 -18.78 -9.91 -26.20
CA ALA A 754 -18.08 -11.18 -26.28
C ALA A 754 -17.94 -11.60 -27.74
N TYR A 755 -16.80 -12.19 -28.10
CA TYR A 755 -16.54 -12.63 -29.48
C TYR A 755 -16.01 -14.05 -29.53
N PHE A 756 -16.28 -14.77 -30.62
CA PHE A 756 -15.51 -15.96 -30.97
C PHE A 756 -14.33 -15.59 -31.89
N PRO A 757 -13.22 -16.37 -31.84
CA PRO A 757 -12.22 -16.36 -32.91
C PRO A 757 -12.87 -16.64 -34.27
N ALA A 758 -12.14 -16.37 -35.35
CA ALA A 758 -12.62 -16.70 -36.69
C ALA A 758 -13.03 -18.19 -36.78
N ALA A 759 -14.16 -18.45 -37.42
CA ALA A 759 -14.69 -19.80 -37.60
C ALA A 759 -13.79 -20.58 -38.56
N HIS A 760 -13.16 -21.64 -38.06
CA HIS A 760 -12.11 -22.38 -38.77
C HIS A 760 -12.56 -23.78 -39.24
N ASN A 761 -13.73 -24.25 -38.81
CA ASN A 761 -14.32 -25.51 -39.23
C ASN A 761 -15.85 -25.38 -39.40
N ILE A 762 -16.48 -26.42 -39.99
CA ILE A 762 -17.91 -26.45 -40.29
C ILE A 762 -18.77 -26.17 -39.05
N PHE A 763 -18.48 -26.85 -37.93
CA PHE A 763 -19.25 -26.70 -36.70
C PHE A 763 -19.12 -25.28 -36.11
N THR A 764 -17.91 -24.71 -36.08
CA THR A 764 -17.69 -23.34 -35.58
C THR A 764 -18.42 -22.28 -36.42
N ALA A 765 -18.50 -22.45 -37.74
CA ALA A 765 -19.31 -21.59 -38.58
C ALA A 765 -20.82 -21.82 -38.34
N ALA A 766 -21.22 -23.08 -38.15
CA ALA A 766 -22.59 -23.45 -37.84
C ALA A 766 -23.11 -22.80 -36.54
N VAL A 767 -22.26 -22.65 -35.51
CA VAL A 767 -22.62 -21.96 -34.25
C VAL A 767 -23.03 -20.50 -34.49
N HIS A 768 -22.27 -19.76 -35.30
CA HIS A 768 -22.66 -18.39 -35.68
C HIS A 768 -23.96 -18.36 -36.49
N LEU A 769 -24.09 -19.29 -37.45
CA LEU A 769 -25.23 -19.37 -38.35
C LEU A 769 -26.53 -19.78 -37.65
N ALA A 770 -26.44 -20.59 -36.59
CA ALA A 770 -27.58 -21.03 -35.80
C ALA A 770 -28.31 -19.85 -35.11
N GLY A 771 -27.65 -18.69 -34.98
CA GLY A 771 -28.24 -17.51 -34.37
C GLY A 771 -28.49 -17.67 -32.87
N VAL A 772 -27.78 -18.58 -32.20
CA VAL A 772 -27.88 -18.80 -30.74
C VAL A 772 -26.94 -17.91 -29.93
N THR A 773 -26.08 -17.13 -30.60
CA THR A 773 -25.09 -16.23 -30.01
C THR A 773 -25.26 -14.77 -30.45
N TYR A 774 -26.42 -14.42 -31.01
CA TYR A 774 -26.67 -13.08 -31.59
C TYR A 774 -26.62 -11.91 -30.57
N PHE A 775 -26.66 -12.22 -29.27
CA PHE A 775 -26.59 -11.25 -28.17
C PHE A 775 -25.16 -10.97 -27.71
N TRP A 776 -24.16 -11.71 -28.22
CA TRP A 776 -22.77 -11.58 -27.78
C TRP A 776 -22.15 -10.23 -28.14
N ASP A 777 -22.59 -9.61 -29.25
CA ASP A 777 -22.22 -8.28 -29.70
C ASP A 777 -23.33 -7.24 -29.47
N ILE A 778 -24.22 -7.46 -28.48
CA ILE A 778 -25.39 -6.60 -28.23
C ILE A 778 -25.00 -5.14 -27.92
N ALA A 779 -23.84 -4.93 -27.30
CA ALA A 779 -23.32 -3.60 -26.98
C ALA A 779 -22.92 -2.80 -28.23
N ASN A 780 -22.75 -3.44 -29.40
CA ASN A 780 -22.61 -2.73 -30.67
C ASN A 780 -23.95 -2.38 -31.32
N LYS A 781 -25.05 -2.98 -30.86
CA LYS A 781 -26.39 -2.88 -31.47
C LYS A 781 -27.30 -1.93 -30.72
N ILE A 782 -27.14 -1.86 -29.40
CA ILE A 782 -27.96 -1.06 -28.50
C ILE A 782 -26.99 -0.29 -27.60
N ALA A 783 -27.04 1.04 -27.64
CA ALA A 783 -26.15 1.88 -26.83
C ALA A 783 -26.70 2.10 -25.41
N GLU A 784 -28.01 2.34 -25.30
CA GLU A 784 -28.71 2.71 -24.06
C GLU A 784 -29.81 1.69 -23.75
N ASP A 785 -30.06 1.48 -22.46
CA ASP A 785 -31.05 0.51 -21.95
C ASP A 785 -30.85 -0.89 -22.55
N VAL A 786 -29.61 -1.36 -22.51
CA VAL A 786 -29.25 -2.71 -22.97
C VAL A 786 -30.04 -3.71 -22.11
N PRO A 787 -30.83 -4.61 -22.71
CA PRO A 787 -31.84 -5.37 -21.97
C PRO A 787 -31.23 -6.37 -20.97
N TRP A 788 -30.08 -6.94 -21.32
CA TRP A 788 -29.25 -7.85 -20.53
C TRP A 788 -27.91 -8.07 -21.24
N GLY A 789 -26.94 -8.66 -20.53
CA GLY A 789 -25.64 -9.07 -21.07
C GLY A 789 -25.25 -10.45 -20.55
N VAL A 790 -24.32 -11.11 -21.25
CA VAL A 790 -23.74 -12.38 -20.77
C VAL A 790 -22.82 -12.13 -19.59
N THR A 791 -22.90 -12.97 -18.56
CA THR A 791 -22.02 -12.84 -17.38
C THR A 791 -20.54 -13.08 -17.66
N ALA A 792 -20.22 -13.67 -18.82
CA ALA A 792 -18.87 -13.72 -19.35
C ALA A 792 -18.23 -12.33 -19.54
N ASN A 793 -19.05 -11.27 -19.62
CA ASN A 793 -18.62 -9.88 -19.73
C ASN A 793 -19.73 -8.91 -19.27
N LEU A 794 -19.95 -8.87 -17.95
CA LEU A 794 -20.97 -8.03 -17.33
C LEU A 794 -20.37 -7.21 -16.20
N ILE A 795 -20.50 -5.89 -16.26
CA ILE A 795 -20.08 -4.98 -15.19
C ILE A 795 -21.34 -4.48 -14.47
N VAL A 796 -21.35 -4.47 -13.15
CA VAL A 796 -22.51 -4.03 -12.35
C VAL A 796 -22.13 -3.10 -11.21
N ARG A 797 -23.02 -2.16 -10.92
CA ARG A 797 -22.90 -1.27 -9.76
C ARG A 797 -23.16 -2.06 -8.48
N ARG A 798 -22.29 -1.96 -7.49
CA ARG A 798 -22.37 -2.72 -6.22
C ARG A 798 -22.44 -1.83 -4.98
N ASN A 799 -21.95 -0.58 -5.00
CA ASN A 799 -21.98 0.28 -3.80
C ASN A 799 -23.38 0.56 -3.22
N ILE A 800 -24.43 0.39 -4.01
CA ILE A 800 -25.82 0.49 -3.56
C ILE A 800 -26.35 -0.91 -3.23
N ARG A 801 -26.72 -1.13 -1.96
CA ARG A 801 -27.26 -2.42 -1.50
C ARG A 801 -28.64 -2.69 -2.08
N ASP A 802 -28.74 -3.45 -3.15
CA ASP A 802 -30.02 -3.82 -3.79
C ASP A 802 -30.47 -5.26 -3.56
N ASP A 803 -29.70 -6.04 -2.81
CA ASP A 803 -29.96 -7.46 -2.48
C ASP A 803 -30.19 -8.35 -3.73
N VAL A 804 -29.78 -7.89 -4.93
CA VAL A 804 -29.92 -8.63 -6.18
C VAL A 804 -28.85 -9.71 -6.27
N THR A 805 -29.28 -10.97 -6.37
CA THR A 805 -28.42 -12.15 -6.50
C THR A 805 -28.83 -12.99 -7.71
N PHE A 806 -27.92 -13.83 -8.21
CA PHE A 806 -28.21 -14.83 -9.23
C PHE A 806 -29.12 -15.90 -8.66
N ASP A 807 -30.24 -16.16 -9.32
CA ASP A 807 -31.20 -17.16 -8.88
C ASP A 807 -30.65 -18.59 -9.09
N LEU A 808 -30.82 -19.43 -8.08
CA LEU A 808 -30.33 -20.81 -8.07
C LEU A 808 -31.34 -21.80 -8.68
N ILE A 809 -32.51 -21.33 -9.12
CA ILE A 809 -33.49 -22.14 -9.86
C ILE A 809 -32.98 -22.58 -11.24
N PHE A 810 -32.05 -21.83 -11.83
CA PHE A 810 -31.49 -22.11 -13.14
C PHE A 810 -30.49 -23.27 -13.09
N PRO A 811 -30.34 -24.06 -14.17
CA PRO A 811 -29.41 -25.20 -14.19
C PRO A 811 -27.95 -24.76 -13.97
N LYS A 812 -27.17 -25.60 -13.28
CA LYS A 812 -25.72 -25.36 -13.05
C LYS A 812 -24.89 -25.14 -14.33
N THR A 813 -25.36 -25.67 -15.47
CA THR A 813 -24.70 -25.55 -16.78
C THR A 813 -25.34 -24.49 -17.69
N GLY A 814 -26.03 -23.52 -17.08
CA GLY A 814 -26.44 -22.24 -17.67
C GLY A 814 -27.83 -22.22 -18.30
N GLY A 815 -28.34 -21.00 -18.51
CA GLY A 815 -29.56 -20.67 -19.22
C GLY A 815 -30.53 -19.83 -18.38
N GLY A 816 -30.76 -18.59 -18.78
CA GLY A 816 -31.76 -17.67 -18.22
C GLY A 816 -31.33 -16.87 -16.97
N GLU A 817 -30.30 -17.28 -16.24
CA GLU A 817 -29.82 -16.62 -15.02
C GLU A 817 -29.29 -15.22 -15.26
N ASP A 818 -28.56 -15.02 -16.38
CA ASP A 818 -27.98 -13.74 -16.75
C ASP A 818 -29.06 -12.69 -17.04
N ILE A 819 -30.11 -13.12 -17.76
CA ILE A 819 -31.27 -12.29 -18.09
C ILE A 819 -31.99 -11.91 -16.81
N ASP A 820 -32.32 -12.90 -15.97
CA ASP A 820 -33.03 -12.66 -14.71
C ASP A 820 -32.26 -11.69 -13.80
N TYR A 821 -30.95 -11.89 -13.65
CA TYR A 821 -30.08 -11.02 -12.87
C TYR A 821 -30.08 -9.58 -13.42
N CYS A 822 -29.85 -9.39 -14.72
CA CYS A 822 -29.88 -8.06 -15.34
C CYS A 822 -31.24 -7.38 -15.18
N ARG A 823 -32.36 -8.12 -15.29
CA ARG A 823 -33.70 -7.56 -15.10
C ARG A 823 -33.96 -7.13 -13.67
N LYS A 824 -33.59 -7.96 -12.68
CA LYS A 824 -33.68 -7.61 -11.26
C LYS A 824 -32.80 -6.39 -10.94
N LYS A 825 -31.56 -6.36 -11.46
CA LYS A 825 -30.60 -5.26 -11.25
C LYS A 825 -31.06 -3.96 -11.88
N ARG A 826 -31.53 -4.00 -13.13
CA ARG A 826 -32.11 -2.85 -13.83
C ARG A 826 -33.27 -2.26 -13.03
N ARG A 827 -34.20 -3.11 -12.58
CA ARG A 827 -35.34 -2.66 -11.78
C ARG A 827 -34.88 -2.01 -10.48
N ALA A 828 -33.98 -2.65 -9.74
CA ALA A 828 -33.50 -2.12 -8.47
C ALA A 828 -32.78 -0.77 -8.60
N SER A 829 -32.02 -0.58 -9.69
CA SER A 829 -31.39 0.71 -10.00
C SER A 829 -32.44 1.80 -10.30
N LEU A 830 -33.41 1.52 -11.18
CA LEU A 830 -34.47 2.48 -11.53
C LEU A 830 -35.36 2.85 -10.33
N ASP A 831 -35.73 1.85 -9.51
CA ASP A 831 -36.53 2.05 -8.30
C ASP A 831 -35.82 2.99 -7.28
N ARG A 832 -34.51 3.21 -7.45
CA ARG A 832 -33.66 4.07 -6.60
C ARG A 832 -33.14 5.32 -7.31
N GLY A 833 -33.69 5.66 -8.48
CA GLY A 833 -33.32 6.87 -9.24
C GLY A 833 -32.04 6.75 -10.09
N GLY A 834 -31.48 5.55 -10.22
CA GLY A 834 -30.39 5.27 -11.17
C GLY A 834 -30.90 5.08 -12.61
N THR A 835 -30.00 4.71 -13.53
CA THR A 835 -30.34 4.45 -14.94
C THR A 835 -30.25 2.95 -15.28
N ALA A 836 -30.78 2.57 -16.44
CA ALA A 836 -30.65 1.21 -16.95
C ALA A 836 -29.19 0.84 -17.31
N PHE A 837 -28.99 -0.35 -17.86
CA PHE A 837 -27.69 -0.81 -18.36
C PHE A 837 -27.26 -0.03 -19.60
N TRP A 838 -25.97 0.27 -19.69
CA TRP A 838 -25.34 0.92 -20.83
C TRP A 838 -24.42 -0.05 -21.59
N ALA A 839 -24.16 0.23 -22.85
CA ALA A 839 -23.20 -0.52 -23.64
C ALA A 839 -21.76 -0.09 -23.33
N ALA A 840 -20.86 -1.08 -23.16
CA ALA A 840 -19.42 -0.87 -23.02
C ALA A 840 -18.66 -1.67 -24.10
N PRO A 841 -18.78 -1.32 -25.39
CA PRO A 841 -18.30 -2.15 -26.49
C PRO A 841 -16.77 -2.37 -26.50
N GLU A 842 -16.00 -1.43 -25.94
CA GLU A 842 -14.54 -1.52 -25.82
C GLU A 842 -14.08 -2.48 -24.70
N ALA A 843 -14.88 -2.62 -23.63
CA ALA A 843 -14.68 -3.66 -22.62
C ALA A 843 -15.13 -4.99 -23.24
N SER A 844 -14.20 -5.63 -23.95
CA SER A 844 -14.49 -6.82 -24.76
C SER A 844 -13.68 -8.03 -24.31
N VAL A 845 -14.27 -9.20 -24.54
CA VAL A 845 -13.68 -10.50 -24.25
C VAL A 845 -13.76 -11.41 -25.48
N VAL A 846 -12.80 -12.32 -25.61
CA VAL A 846 -12.82 -13.37 -26.63
C VAL A 846 -13.02 -14.71 -25.95
N HIS A 847 -14.04 -15.45 -26.37
CA HIS A 847 -14.27 -16.81 -25.91
C HIS A 847 -13.60 -17.79 -26.90
N PRO A 848 -12.65 -18.63 -26.47
CA PRO A 848 -12.11 -19.68 -27.32
C PRO A 848 -13.20 -20.68 -27.71
N TRP A 849 -13.01 -21.37 -28.83
CA TRP A 849 -13.97 -22.38 -29.28
C TRP A 849 -14.12 -23.50 -28.25
N TRP A 850 -15.34 -23.73 -27.76
CA TRP A 850 -15.62 -24.81 -26.81
C TRP A 850 -15.17 -26.16 -27.35
N ASN A 851 -14.53 -26.96 -26.48
CA ASN A 851 -13.97 -28.27 -26.85
C ASN A 851 -13.05 -28.19 -28.08
N GLY A 852 -12.32 -27.08 -28.25
CA GLY A 852 -11.47 -26.81 -29.41
C GLY A 852 -12.22 -26.72 -30.73
N GLY A 853 -13.52 -26.41 -30.70
CA GLY A 853 -14.37 -26.37 -31.89
C GLY A 853 -14.88 -27.74 -32.35
N LYS A 854 -14.74 -28.79 -31.53
CA LYS A 854 -15.33 -30.11 -31.80
C LYS A 854 -16.86 -30.04 -31.67
N ARG A 855 -17.55 -30.75 -32.57
CA ARG A 855 -19.01 -30.82 -32.66
C ARG A 855 -19.64 -31.25 -31.33
N SER A 856 -20.54 -30.43 -30.80
CA SER A 856 -21.37 -30.75 -29.62
C SER A 856 -22.66 -29.91 -29.58
N TYR A 857 -23.81 -30.57 -29.56
CA TYR A 857 -25.11 -29.90 -29.48
C TYR A 857 -25.62 -29.72 -28.04
N TRP A 858 -25.02 -30.44 -27.09
CA TRP A 858 -25.51 -30.55 -25.73
C TRP A 858 -25.50 -29.22 -24.96
N ARG A 859 -24.51 -28.35 -25.23
CA ARG A 859 -24.40 -27.04 -24.58
C ARG A 859 -25.62 -26.15 -24.90
N PHE A 860 -25.98 -26.04 -26.18
CA PHE A 860 -27.11 -25.23 -26.63
C PHE A 860 -28.45 -25.77 -26.13
N TYR A 861 -28.56 -27.10 -26.00
CA TYR A 861 -29.70 -27.75 -25.38
C TYR A 861 -29.84 -27.35 -23.90
N MET A 862 -28.75 -27.43 -23.12
CA MET A 862 -28.77 -27.11 -21.69
C MET A 862 -29.06 -25.62 -21.43
N TRP A 863 -28.46 -24.70 -22.21
CA TRP A 863 -28.76 -23.27 -22.12
C TRP A 863 -30.25 -22.99 -22.31
N SER A 864 -30.82 -23.48 -23.41
CA SER A 864 -32.23 -23.22 -23.70
C SER A 864 -33.19 -23.92 -22.75
N LYS A 865 -32.76 -25.02 -22.11
CA LYS A 865 -33.51 -25.67 -21.03
C LYS A 865 -33.68 -24.76 -19.82
N GLY A 866 -32.64 -24.03 -19.44
CA GLY A 866 -32.69 -22.98 -18.41
C GLY A 866 -33.54 -21.79 -18.86
N ASP A 867 -33.29 -21.27 -20.06
CA ASP A 867 -34.02 -20.12 -20.61
C ASP A 867 -35.54 -20.29 -20.63
N GLY A 868 -36.03 -21.53 -20.79
CA GLY A 868 -37.46 -21.81 -20.77
C GLY A 868 -38.17 -21.36 -19.48
N ALA A 869 -37.46 -21.19 -18.36
CA ALA A 869 -38.03 -20.74 -17.10
C ALA A 869 -38.44 -19.24 -17.16
N LEU A 870 -37.78 -18.45 -18.00
CA LEU A 870 -38.06 -17.01 -18.15
C LEU A 870 -39.48 -16.73 -18.63
N ILE A 871 -40.09 -17.66 -19.37
CA ILE A 871 -41.47 -17.53 -19.86
C ILE A 871 -42.46 -17.39 -18.70
N ASN A 872 -42.21 -18.15 -17.63
CA ASN A 872 -43.06 -18.16 -16.45
C ASN A 872 -42.68 -17.05 -15.45
N ILE A 873 -41.38 -16.78 -15.30
CA ILE A 873 -40.88 -15.71 -14.42
C ILE A 873 -41.30 -14.31 -14.94
N TYR A 874 -41.27 -14.11 -16.26
CA TYR A 874 -41.54 -12.83 -16.92
C TYR A 874 -42.65 -12.96 -17.99
N PRO A 875 -43.92 -13.18 -17.59
CA PRO A 875 -45.00 -13.40 -18.53
C PRO A 875 -45.31 -12.18 -19.40
N LYS A 876 -45.02 -10.96 -18.91
CA LYS A 876 -45.19 -9.70 -19.67
C LYS A 876 -44.18 -9.54 -20.81
N LEU A 877 -43.03 -10.21 -20.71
CA LEU A 877 -41.98 -10.24 -21.74
C LEU A 877 -42.07 -11.53 -22.56
N SER A 878 -43.22 -12.21 -22.53
CA SER A 878 -43.45 -13.45 -23.24
C SER A 878 -44.66 -13.32 -24.15
N TRP A 879 -44.59 -13.92 -25.32
CA TRP A 879 -45.64 -13.86 -26.33
C TRP A 879 -45.99 -15.27 -26.82
N ARG A 880 -47.23 -15.46 -27.25
CA ARG A 880 -47.69 -16.74 -27.81
C ARG A 880 -47.45 -16.77 -29.32
N ASP A 881 -46.76 -17.81 -29.77
CA ASP A 881 -46.67 -18.19 -31.17
C ASP A 881 -47.70 -19.28 -31.46
N TRP A 882 -48.42 -19.13 -32.56
CA TRP A 882 -49.38 -20.12 -33.02
C TRP A 882 -48.72 -21.16 -33.94
N SER A 883 -47.54 -20.86 -34.47
CA SER A 883 -46.73 -21.82 -35.22
C SER A 883 -45.85 -22.63 -34.25
N PRO A 884 -46.00 -23.97 -34.19
CA PRO A 884 -45.14 -24.79 -33.34
C PRO A 884 -43.70 -24.77 -33.88
N ASN A 885 -42.73 -24.72 -32.97
CA ASN A 885 -41.32 -24.82 -33.35
C ASN A 885 -40.95 -26.28 -33.71
N SER A 886 -39.70 -26.52 -34.09
CA SER A 886 -39.28 -27.86 -34.51
C SER A 886 -39.43 -28.89 -33.39
N ALA A 887 -39.08 -28.53 -32.16
CA ALA A 887 -39.20 -29.41 -31.00
C ALA A 887 -40.64 -29.76 -30.65
N GLU A 888 -41.54 -28.77 -30.69
CA GLU A 888 -42.98 -28.96 -30.47
C GLU A 888 -43.57 -29.87 -31.57
N LEU A 889 -43.14 -29.71 -32.83
CA LEU A 889 -43.53 -30.62 -33.93
C LEU A 889 -42.98 -32.03 -33.77
N PHE A 890 -41.72 -32.19 -33.32
CA PHE A 890 -41.16 -33.50 -33.00
C PHE A 890 -41.90 -34.17 -31.84
N ALA A 891 -42.26 -33.42 -30.80
CA ALA A 891 -43.06 -33.91 -29.68
C ALA A 891 -44.48 -34.31 -30.14
N LEU A 892 -45.14 -33.50 -30.97
CA LEU A 892 -46.43 -33.84 -31.58
C LEU A 892 -46.32 -35.12 -32.43
N SER A 893 -45.28 -35.25 -33.23
CA SER A 893 -45.00 -36.47 -33.99
C SER A 893 -44.86 -37.69 -33.06
N ALA A 894 -44.07 -37.59 -31.99
CA ALA A 894 -43.92 -38.68 -31.02
C ALA A 894 -45.25 -39.03 -30.34
N LEU A 895 -46.06 -38.04 -29.99
CA LEU A 895 -47.41 -38.20 -29.44
C LEU A 895 -48.39 -38.84 -30.41
N VAL A 896 -48.12 -38.84 -31.72
CA VAL A 896 -48.92 -39.57 -32.72
C VAL A 896 -48.37 -40.99 -32.94
N VAL A 897 -47.04 -41.14 -33.03
CA VAL A 897 -46.39 -42.44 -33.26
C VAL A 897 -46.63 -43.40 -32.09
N LEU A 898 -46.44 -42.97 -30.84
CA LEU A 898 -46.53 -43.86 -29.67
C LEU A 898 -47.93 -44.48 -29.49
N PRO A 899 -49.05 -43.72 -29.55
CA PRO A 899 -50.38 -44.32 -29.57
C PRO A 899 -50.65 -45.12 -30.83
N GLY A 900 -50.11 -44.73 -31.99
CA GLY A 900 -50.19 -45.50 -33.22
C GLY A 900 -49.55 -46.88 -33.10
N MET A 901 -48.39 -46.96 -32.43
CA MET A 901 -47.70 -48.22 -32.10
C MET A 901 -48.51 -49.06 -31.12
N ALA A 902 -49.06 -48.44 -30.06
CA ALA A 902 -49.91 -49.12 -29.09
C ALA A 902 -51.20 -49.68 -29.74
N ALA A 903 -51.80 -48.92 -30.66
CA ALA A 903 -52.99 -49.30 -31.41
C ALA A 903 -52.70 -50.15 -32.67
N ARG A 904 -51.43 -50.43 -32.96
CA ARG A 904 -50.95 -51.11 -34.19
C ARG A 904 -51.50 -50.51 -35.50
N ASN A 905 -51.80 -49.21 -35.52
CA ASN A 905 -52.35 -48.53 -36.68
C ASN A 905 -51.23 -47.98 -37.57
N ARG A 906 -50.98 -48.66 -38.71
CA ARG A 906 -49.92 -48.30 -39.65
C ARG A 906 -50.05 -46.88 -40.20
N ASN A 907 -51.26 -46.42 -40.51
CA ASN A 907 -51.47 -45.09 -41.09
C ASN A 907 -51.13 -43.98 -40.10
N VAL A 908 -51.43 -44.19 -38.81
CA VAL A 908 -51.11 -43.23 -37.74
C VAL A 908 -49.61 -43.19 -37.48
N ILE A 909 -48.94 -44.34 -37.45
CA ILE A 909 -47.48 -44.43 -37.33
C ILE A 909 -46.80 -43.73 -38.51
N GLN A 910 -47.27 -44.02 -39.73
CA GLN A 910 -46.74 -43.44 -40.96
C GLN A 910 -46.92 -41.92 -40.99
N PHE A 911 -48.09 -41.41 -40.59
CA PHE A 911 -48.31 -39.97 -40.45
C PHE A 911 -47.30 -39.33 -39.50
N GLY A 912 -47.11 -39.89 -38.31
CA GLY A 912 -46.14 -39.38 -37.35
C GLY A 912 -44.71 -39.40 -37.89
N LEU A 913 -44.27 -40.52 -38.49
CA LEU A 913 -42.94 -40.62 -39.09
C LEU A 913 -42.72 -39.63 -40.23
N VAL A 914 -43.72 -39.42 -41.11
CA VAL A 914 -43.67 -38.42 -42.18
C VAL A 914 -43.61 -37.01 -41.59
N LEU A 915 -44.36 -36.72 -40.52
CA LEU A 915 -44.32 -35.43 -39.84
C LEU A 915 -42.93 -35.16 -39.23
N ALA A 916 -42.31 -36.14 -38.57
CA ALA A 916 -40.94 -36.00 -38.07
C ALA A 916 -39.94 -35.78 -39.22
N PHE A 917 -40.02 -36.58 -40.28
CA PHE A 917 -39.10 -36.50 -41.41
C PHE A 917 -39.20 -35.14 -42.13
N THR A 918 -40.42 -34.69 -42.44
CA THR A 918 -40.65 -33.39 -43.08
C THR A 918 -40.25 -32.24 -42.17
N THR A 919 -40.51 -32.32 -40.85
CA THR A 919 -40.05 -31.32 -39.88
C THR A 919 -38.53 -31.16 -39.94
N LEU A 920 -37.77 -32.26 -39.94
CA LEU A 920 -36.31 -32.23 -40.02
C LEU A 920 -35.82 -31.60 -41.34
N ILE A 921 -36.29 -32.13 -42.48
CA ILE A 921 -35.79 -31.71 -43.80
C ILE A 921 -36.19 -30.27 -44.13
N ILE A 922 -37.44 -29.88 -43.88
CA ILE A 922 -37.90 -28.52 -44.20
C ILE A 922 -37.25 -27.47 -43.32
N ASN A 923 -36.98 -27.76 -42.03
CA ASN A 923 -36.24 -26.82 -41.19
C ASN A 923 -34.82 -26.56 -41.72
N ILE A 924 -34.13 -27.60 -42.18
CA ILE A 924 -32.78 -27.49 -42.79
C ILE A 924 -32.85 -26.70 -44.11
N LEU A 925 -33.78 -27.04 -45.01
CA LEU A 925 -33.92 -26.38 -46.30
C LEU A 925 -34.37 -24.91 -46.18
N HIS A 926 -35.25 -24.61 -45.23
CA HIS A 926 -35.70 -23.23 -44.98
C HIS A 926 -34.54 -22.37 -44.46
N ASP A 927 -33.76 -22.86 -43.51
CA ASP A 927 -32.58 -22.13 -43.02
C ASP A 927 -31.50 -22.00 -44.10
N ALA A 928 -31.31 -23.03 -44.94
CA ALA A 928 -30.44 -22.94 -46.12
C ALA A 928 -30.88 -21.83 -47.08
N HIS A 929 -32.17 -21.78 -47.44
CA HIS A 929 -32.72 -20.71 -48.26
C HIS A 929 -32.57 -19.33 -47.59
N ARG A 930 -32.84 -19.25 -46.27
CA ARG A 930 -32.74 -18.00 -45.51
C ARG A 930 -31.33 -17.43 -45.54
N HIS A 931 -30.31 -18.25 -45.25
CA HIS A 931 -28.93 -17.78 -45.12
C HIS A 931 -28.19 -17.67 -46.46
N LEU A 932 -28.45 -18.56 -47.42
CA LEU A 932 -27.72 -18.57 -48.69
C LEU A 932 -28.33 -17.64 -49.76
N ILE A 933 -29.64 -17.38 -49.69
CA ILE A 933 -30.38 -16.64 -50.72
C ILE A 933 -30.97 -15.35 -50.15
N ARG A 934 -31.85 -15.45 -49.13
CA ARG A 934 -32.68 -14.30 -48.68
C ARG A 934 -31.91 -13.26 -47.86
N HIS A 935 -30.98 -13.68 -47.01
CA HIS A 935 -30.23 -12.83 -46.10
C HIS A 935 -28.73 -13.05 -46.22
N LYS A 936 -28.24 -13.14 -47.46
CA LYS A 936 -26.82 -13.31 -47.77
C LYS A 936 -25.94 -12.23 -47.10
N ASP A 937 -26.42 -11.00 -47.03
CA ASP A 937 -25.69 -9.87 -46.43
C ASP A 937 -25.53 -9.99 -44.90
N ARG A 938 -26.39 -10.76 -44.21
CA ARG A 938 -26.21 -11.03 -42.77
C ARG A 938 -25.08 -12.02 -42.49
N THR A 939 -24.67 -12.78 -43.51
CA THR A 939 -23.61 -13.79 -43.40
C THR A 939 -22.24 -13.26 -43.78
N THR A 940 -22.16 -12.16 -44.53
CA THR A 940 -20.89 -11.55 -44.98
C THR A 940 -20.06 -10.94 -43.85
N SER A 941 -20.65 -10.65 -42.69
CA SER A 941 -19.94 -10.17 -41.51
C SER A 941 -19.27 -11.27 -40.68
N ILE A 942 -19.57 -12.55 -40.95
CA ILE A 942 -19.01 -13.67 -40.20
C ILE A 942 -17.59 -13.95 -40.70
N LYS A 943 -16.60 -13.75 -39.82
CA LYS A 943 -15.20 -14.08 -40.11
C LYS A 943 -15.02 -15.60 -40.14
N THR A 944 -14.65 -16.15 -41.29
CA THR A 944 -14.41 -17.59 -41.46
C THR A 944 -13.24 -17.90 -42.39
N THR A 945 -12.61 -19.06 -42.22
CA THR A 945 -11.57 -19.59 -43.11
C THR A 945 -12.05 -20.80 -43.92
N ILE A 946 -13.32 -21.20 -43.82
CA ILE A 946 -13.84 -22.38 -44.52
C ILE A 946 -14.27 -22.06 -45.96
N GLY A 947 -14.10 -23.02 -46.87
CA GLY A 947 -14.45 -22.85 -48.28
C GLY A 947 -15.98 -22.82 -48.54
N PRO A 948 -16.42 -22.41 -49.75
CA PRO A 948 -17.84 -22.24 -50.09
C PRO A 948 -18.70 -23.50 -49.93
N VAL A 949 -18.16 -24.68 -50.21
CA VAL A 949 -18.89 -25.96 -50.05
C VAL A 949 -19.09 -26.27 -48.57
N SER A 950 -18.04 -26.14 -47.77
CA SER A 950 -18.10 -26.32 -46.31
C SER A 950 -19.04 -25.32 -45.65
N TRP A 951 -19.16 -24.11 -46.21
CA TRP A 951 -20.12 -23.10 -45.76
C TRP A 951 -21.57 -23.56 -45.90
N VAL A 952 -21.94 -24.15 -47.04
CA VAL A 952 -23.30 -24.71 -47.24
C VAL A 952 -23.60 -25.81 -46.22
N VAL A 953 -22.63 -26.68 -45.95
CA VAL A 953 -22.77 -27.72 -44.91
C VAL A 953 -22.93 -27.09 -43.52
N ALA A 954 -22.19 -26.02 -43.22
CA ALA A 954 -22.30 -25.31 -41.94
C ALA A 954 -23.68 -24.66 -41.74
N VAL A 955 -24.32 -24.16 -42.81
CA VAL A 955 -25.70 -23.66 -42.74
C VAL A 955 -26.67 -24.78 -42.36
N CYS A 956 -26.56 -25.95 -42.99
CA CYS A 956 -27.39 -27.11 -42.64
C CYS A 956 -27.16 -27.57 -41.19
N GLU A 957 -25.90 -27.58 -40.73
CA GLU A 957 -25.55 -27.93 -39.37
C GLU A 957 -26.04 -26.86 -38.36
N GLY A 958 -26.07 -25.58 -38.74
CA GLY A 958 -26.62 -24.50 -37.93
C GLY A 958 -28.12 -24.68 -37.64
N ALA A 959 -28.88 -25.19 -38.62
CA ALA A 959 -30.28 -25.56 -38.41
C ALA A 959 -30.42 -26.67 -37.35
N LEU A 960 -29.52 -27.66 -37.33
CA LEU A 960 -29.50 -28.70 -36.29
C LEU A 960 -29.26 -28.10 -34.90
N ILE A 961 -28.29 -27.20 -34.76
CA ILE A 961 -28.00 -26.51 -33.49
C ILE A 961 -29.26 -25.78 -32.98
N ARG A 962 -29.95 -25.04 -33.85
CA ARG A 962 -31.20 -24.34 -33.51
C ARG A 962 -32.29 -25.30 -33.03
N MET A 963 -32.52 -26.41 -33.74
CA MET A 963 -33.54 -27.39 -33.34
C MET A 963 -33.20 -28.05 -31.99
N PHE A 964 -31.93 -28.34 -31.72
CA PHE A 964 -31.49 -28.86 -30.41
C PHE A 964 -31.69 -27.83 -29.29
N SER A 965 -31.45 -26.54 -29.55
CA SER A 965 -31.78 -25.45 -28.61
C SER A 965 -33.29 -25.37 -28.35
N GLU A 966 -34.13 -25.43 -29.38
CA GLU A 966 -35.60 -25.48 -29.24
C GLU A 966 -36.06 -26.69 -28.42
N MET A 967 -35.41 -27.84 -28.60
CA MET A 967 -35.68 -29.07 -27.84
C MET A 967 -35.37 -28.89 -26.36
N GLY A 968 -34.22 -28.28 -26.05
CA GLY A 968 -33.85 -27.94 -24.68
C GLY A 968 -34.92 -27.11 -23.98
N ARG A 969 -35.41 -26.06 -24.67
CA ARG A 969 -36.47 -25.18 -24.15
C ARG A 969 -37.77 -25.94 -23.86
N LEU A 970 -38.22 -26.76 -24.80
CA LEU A 970 -39.43 -27.56 -24.61
C LEU A 970 -39.28 -28.54 -23.44
N VAL A 971 -38.17 -29.27 -23.38
CA VAL A 971 -37.92 -30.22 -22.28
C VAL A 971 -37.86 -29.52 -20.93
N GLY A 972 -37.22 -28.36 -20.83
CA GLY A 972 -37.19 -27.57 -19.60
C GLY A 972 -38.59 -27.19 -19.11
N VAL A 973 -39.47 -26.74 -20.02
CA VAL A 973 -40.88 -26.43 -19.71
C VAL A 973 -41.63 -27.67 -19.22
N LEU A 974 -41.41 -28.82 -19.87
CA LEU A 974 -42.04 -30.10 -19.50
C LEU A 974 -41.58 -30.61 -18.14
N GLU A 975 -40.28 -30.59 -17.86
CA GLU A 975 -39.71 -31.02 -16.58
C GLU A 975 -40.22 -30.18 -15.40
N ARG A 976 -40.37 -28.87 -15.61
CA ARG A 976 -40.97 -27.95 -14.61
C ARG A 976 -42.50 -28.02 -14.53
N ARG A 977 -43.15 -28.86 -15.35
CA ARG A 977 -44.62 -29.01 -15.43
C ARG A 977 -45.35 -27.72 -15.81
N GLU A 978 -44.70 -26.86 -16.60
CA GLU A 978 -45.20 -25.54 -17.02
C GLU A 978 -46.01 -25.64 -18.33
N TRP A 979 -47.01 -26.53 -18.39
CA TRP A 979 -47.74 -26.87 -19.64
C TRP A 979 -48.34 -25.66 -20.37
N ALA A 980 -48.77 -24.63 -19.63
CA ALA A 980 -49.33 -23.39 -20.18
C ALA A 980 -48.29 -22.51 -20.92
N SER A 981 -47.00 -22.84 -20.79
CA SER A 981 -45.88 -22.15 -21.46
C SER A 981 -45.54 -22.76 -22.82
N ILE A 982 -46.09 -23.92 -23.18
CA ILE A 982 -45.91 -24.51 -24.52
C ILE A 982 -46.52 -23.58 -25.57
N GLY A 983 -45.80 -23.34 -26.67
CA GLY A 983 -46.18 -22.36 -27.68
C GLY A 983 -45.93 -20.90 -27.29
N LYS A 984 -45.38 -20.61 -26.09
CA LYS A 984 -44.88 -19.28 -25.76
C LYS A 984 -43.40 -19.14 -26.09
N ARG A 985 -42.97 -17.91 -26.36
CA ARG A 985 -41.59 -17.50 -26.61
C ARG A 985 -41.28 -16.29 -25.74
N PHE A 986 -40.04 -16.19 -25.29
CA PHE A 986 -39.55 -15.03 -24.53
C PHE A 986 -39.05 -13.95 -25.50
N ASP A 987 -39.35 -12.69 -25.22
CA ASP A 987 -38.81 -11.54 -25.97
C ASP A 987 -37.43 -11.18 -25.41
N TRP A 988 -36.40 -11.64 -26.11
CA TRP A 988 -35.01 -11.43 -25.73
C TRP A 988 -34.52 -9.99 -25.83
N PHE A 989 -35.22 -9.12 -26.57
CA PHE A 989 -34.90 -7.70 -26.67
C PHE A 989 -35.73 -6.85 -25.70
N THR A 990 -36.72 -7.46 -25.04
CA THR A 990 -37.54 -6.84 -23.99
C THR A 990 -38.21 -5.52 -24.39
N GLY A 991 -38.74 -5.42 -25.63
CA GLY A 991 -39.41 -4.19 -26.09
C GLY A 991 -39.34 -3.87 -27.59
N GLY A 992 -38.71 -4.71 -28.41
CA GLY A 992 -38.57 -4.48 -29.86
C GLY A 992 -39.50 -5.36 -30.71
N PRO A 993 -40.45 -4.82 -31.51
CA PRO A 993 -41.39 -5.66 -32.26
C PRO A 993 -40.71 -6.47 -33.37
N TRP A 994 -39.53 -6.04 -33.83
CA TRP A 994 -38.84 -6.63 -34.97
C TRP A 994 -38.46 -8.11 -34.78
N GLY A 995 -37.91 -8.47 -33.61
CA GLY A 995 -37.51 -9.85 -33.33
C GLY A 995 -38.69 -10.81 -33.31
N ILE A 996 -39.79 -10.38 -32.67
CA ILE A 996 -41.06 -11.11 -32.61
C ILE A 996 -41.66 -11.27 -34.01
N ILE A 997 -41.69 -10.20 -34.81
CA ILE A 997 -42.22 -10.22 -36.18
C ILE A 997 -41.41 -11.17 -37.06
N GLU A 998 -40.08 -11.13 -36.97
CA GLU A 998 -39.21 -11.99 -37.76
C GLU A 998 -39.34 -13.47 -37.37
N GLU A 999 -39.39 -13.78 -36.07
CA GLU A 999 -39.57 -15.15 -35.59
C GLU A 999 -40.93 -15.72 -36.01
N ARG A 1000 -42.03 -14.97 -35.84
CA ARG A 1000 -43.36 -15.37 -36.31
C ARG A 1000 -43.41 -15.62 -37.82
N LYS A 1001 -42.82 -14.72 -38.61
CA LYS A 1001 -42.80 -14.84 -40.07
C LYS A 1001 -42.10 -16.13 -40.49
N ASN A 1002 -40.93 -16.42 -39.91
CA ASN A 1002 -40.17 -17.63 -40.20
C ASN A 1002 -40.90 -18.89 -39.72
N GLY A 1003 -41.54 -18.85 -38.55
CA GLY A 1003 -42.35 -19.95 -38.01
C GLY A 1003 -43.53 -20.31 -38.92
N ILE A 1004 -44.29 -19.31 -39.38
CA ILE A 1004 -45.40 -19.50 -40.32
C ILE A 1004 -44.90 -20.07 -41.66
N GLU A 1005 -43.84 -19.51 -42.23
CA GLU A 1005 -43.25 -20.00 -43.48
C GLU A 1005 -42.87 -21.49 -43.37
N ARG A 1006 -42.18 -21.87 -42.30
CA ARG A 1006 -41.80 -23.28 -42.05
C ARG A 1006 -43.02 -24.17 -41.91
N MET A 1007 -44.01 -23.75 -41.11
CA MET A 1007 -45.22 -24.54 -40.86
C MET A 1007 -46.02 -24.80 -42.14
N VAL A 1008 -46.19 -23.78 -43.00
CA VAL A 1008 -46.89 -23.91 -44.28
C VAL A 1008 -46.19 -24.93 -45.19
N ILE A 1009 -44.85 -24.85 -45.27
CA ILE A 1009 -44.07 -25.76 -46.11
C ILE A 1009 -44.08 -27.19 -45.53
N ILE A 1010 -43.99 -27.36 -44.21
CA ILE A 1010 -44.06 -28.68 -43.54
C ILE A 1010 -45.42 -29.34 -43.80
N VAL A 1011 -46.53 -28.61 -43.64
CA VAL A 1011 -47.88 -29.13 -43.87
C VAL A 1011 -48.07 -29.51 -45.34
N GLY A 1012 -47.62 -28.67 -46.27
CA GLY A 1012 -47.66 -28.97 -47.70
C GLY A 1012 -46.84 -30.21 -48.06
N ALA A 1013 -45.60 -30.31 -47.54
CA ALA A 1013 -44.74 -31.46 -47.76
C ALA A 1013 -45.31 -32.75 -47.17
N CYS A 1014 -45.88 -32.71 -45.95
CA CYS A 1014 -46.57 -33.85 -45.34
C CYS A 1014 -47.67 -34.38 -46.24
N ALA A 1015 -48.54 -33.51 -46.75
CA ALA A 1015 -49.65 -33.90 -47.63
C ALA A 1015 -49.16 -34.56 -48.92
N VAL A 1016 -48.03 -34.10 -49.47
CA VAL A 1016 -47.40 -34.70 -50.65
C VAL A 1016 -46.84 -36.08 -50.31
N PHE A 1017 -46.00 -36.20 -49.27
CA PHE A 1017 -45.38 -37.48 -48.91
C PHE A 1017 -46.42 -38.55 -48.54
N LEU A 1018 -47.50 -38.17 -47.84
CA LEU A 1018 -48.61 -39.08 -47.50
C LEU A 1018 -49.45 -39.52 -48.70
N LYS A 1019 -49.36 -38.81 -49.83
CA LYS A 1019 -50.05 -39.20 -51.08
C LYS A 1019 -49.21 -40.19 -51.91
N TYR A 1020 -47.89 -40.18 -51.74
CA TYR A 1020 -46.94 -41.02 -52.49
C TYR A 1020 -46.43 -42.24 -51.72
N MET A 1021 -46.74 -42.34 -50.42
CA MET A 1021 -46.48 -43.49 -49.56
C MET A 1021 -47.79 -44.15 -49.16
#